data_AF-A0A7C4IQ05-F1
#
_entry.id   AF-A0A7C4IQ05-F1
#
_cell.length_a   1.000
_cell.length_b   1.000
_cell.length_c   1.000
_cell.angle_alpha   90.00
_cell.angle_beta   90.00
_cell.angle_gamma   90.00
#
_symmetry.space_group_name_H-M   'P 1'
#
loop_
_entity.id
_entity.type
_entity.pdbx_description
1 polymer ?
#
loop_
_entity_poly.entity_id
_entity_poly.type
_entity_poly.pdbx_seq_one_letter_code
_entity_poly.pdbx_strand_id
1 'polypeptide(L)'
;PLYSEHYTFSVNADDGFRLWIDGQLIVSNWTSGTPMELSGQIALAAGQWYDLKLEYFENTGTAGVQLYWASPSQAKQIIPSSRLDSASLPDDRGSIQQEIWLGIAGSSIESLPGNAAYPNQPNARGYLIQFESVASGWADSYGQRVRGYLVPDLSGTYQFAISGDDRTALYLSTDDNPAHKTLIAWSDAPTGFREFTRFTTQVSAPITLIAGQKYYIEALHKEDGGGDYFSVAWQTPGSTQWTVIPGDVLAPYGTDAILPPQGSVLATLAAGHSRLLATPERWAWLAEQVTVPGQIKTWYDSIKSNADSILNQPVSQYVLDNRSTLLNVSRTVVDRIYKLAMVYRISGNAAYAERAWAELNAAAAFPNWNPSHFLDTAEMTHAFAIGYDWLYSYWTSERRAVIAAAIVEKGLNQALPLYRNNSSWVSASSNNWNTVCNGGMILGALAVAEEYPVLVEEVLAKAIPSAAAILRHFSADAGGWYEGPGYWDYTTSYLVRMLAGLESALGSDFGLSRIAGVAEAGRFALLDTSPAKLSFNFADAGAGNMRGPQLFWFARRFNDPLSAWHQRTNGSGSPLDLLWYDARGTSPGAVDFRSDVHYRGDTSAYATQDVVTMRTDWNSTAAAFLGFKAGKVGDSHGHLDAGSFVLDAWGKRWIYDLGGDDYALPGYFGSSRWTYYRLRAEGHNTLVINPSSAADQKVGAITSIIRQQSSADAALSIADLTSAYTGATRVWRGIKLNRFDGSVLLQDEIEAAAAADVWWFAHVKLDTSQVEISADGTSAMLTQGTERLWVKVLTPGASLAVMPAAPLPTSPNPAGQNANAGFLKLAIHLPAVTNRQLAVWFVPIEAGRNAPLTMPQVESLARWRLDDDRRVWLGDIDGFVSGHS
;
A
#
# COMPACT_ATOMS: atom_id res chain seq x y z
N PRO A 1 -2.20 -3.58 26.92
CA PRO A 1 -2.11 -4.22 28.27
C PRO A 1 -0.64 -4.37 28.71
N LEU A 2 -0.37 -4.33 30.02
CA LEU A 2 1.00 -4.47 30.57
C LEU A 2 1.36 -5.91 30.95
N TYR A 3 0.36 -6.72 31.27
CA TYR A 3 0.48 -8.10 31.71
C TYR A 3 -0.36 -9.01 30.83
N SER A 4 0.08 -10.25 30.59
CA SER A 4 -0.68 -11.27 29.86
C SER A 4 -1.65 -11.98 30.82
N GLU A 5 -2.88 -11.46 30.95
CA GLU A 5 -3.84 -11.87 31.98
C GLU A 5 -5.30 -11.71 31.49
N HIS A 6 -6.27 -12.18 32.28
CA HIS A 6 -7.68 -11.81 32.07
C HIS A 6 -7.92 -10.38 32.55
N TYR A 7 -8.29 -9.49 31.63
CA TYR A 7 -8.70 -8.13 31.93
C TYR A 7 -10.21 -8.08 32.11
N THR A 8 -10.63 -7.34 33.13
CA THR A 8 -12.03 -6.96 33.35
C THR A 8 -12.21 -5.54 32.84
N PHE A 9 -13.07 -5.35 31.85
CA PHE A 9 -13.49 -4.02 31.39
C PHE A 9 -14.82 -3.66 32.03
N SER A 10 -14.96 -2.42 32.50
CA SER A 10 -16.19 -1.89 33.08
C SER A 10 -16.60 -0.61 32.37
N VAL A 11 -17.80 -0.57 31.81
CA VAL A 11 -18.39 0.65 31.25
C VAL A 11 -19.38 1.20 32.25
N ASN A 12 -19.17 2.45 32.70
CA ASN A 12 -20.12 3.22 33.48
C ASN A 12 -20.72 4.30 32.58
N ALA A 13 -22.01 4.22 32.29
CA ALA A 13 -22.70 5.21 31.47
C ALA A 13 -24.12 5.48 31.99
N ASP A 14 -24.65 6.66 31.71
CA ASP A 14 -26.02 7.09 32.04
C ASP A 14 -27.10 6.34 31.26
N ASP A 15 -26.95 6.24 29.94
CA ASP A 15 -27.89 5.57 29.03
C ASP A 15 -27.26 4.32 28.40
N GLY A 16 -27.50 4.06 27.10
CA GLY A 16 -27.11 2.80 26.47
C GLY A 16 -25.68 2.79 25.95
N PHE A 17 -25.03 1.63 26.07
CA PHE A 17 -23.67 1.40 25.65
C PHE A 17 -23.43 -0.04 25.20
N ARG A 18 -22.43 -0.23 24.33
CA ARG A 18 -21.90 -1.54 23.94
C ARG A 18 -20.38 -1.45 23.79
N LEU A 19 -19.65 -2.39 24.38
CA LEU A 19 -18.21 -2.48 24.31
C LEU A 19 -17.79 -3.75 23.58
N TRP A 20 -16.92 -3.60 22.59
CA TRP A 20 -16.21 -4.69 21.92
C TRP A 20 -14.71 -4.56 22.13
N ILE A 21 -14.05 -5.70 22.32
CA ILE A 21 -12.60 -5.83 22.32
C ILE A 21 -12.26 -6.91 21.29
N ASP A 22 -11.42 -6.58 20.31
CA ASP A 22 -11.03 -7.47 19.20
C ASP A 22 -12.25 -8.09 18.48
N GLY A 23 -13.26 -7.26 18.22
CA GLY A 23 -14.52 -7.66 17.61
C GLY A 23 -15.47 -8.50 18.50
N GLN A 24 -15.04 -8.89 19.71
CA GLN A 24 -15.88 -9.65 20.65
C GLN A 24 -16.70 -8.70 21.52
N LEU A 25 -18.02 -8.88 21.56
CA LEU A 25 -18.90 -8.08 22.43
C LEU A 25 -18.68 -8.47 23.89
N ILE A 26 -18.10 -7.56 24.67
CA ILE A 26 -17.73 -7.77 26.08
C ILE A 26 -18.84 -7.30 27.02
N VAL A 27 -19.45 -6.15 26.72
CA VAL A 27 -20.52 -5.56 27.52
C VAL A 27 -21.59 -5.00 26.61
N SER A 28 -22.87 -5.20 26.95
CA SER A 28 -23.99 -4.68 26.17
C SER A 28 -25.15 -4.30 27.08
N ASN A 29 -25.56 -3.04 27.00
CA ASN A 29 -26.84 -2.59 27.51
C ASN A 29 -27.34 -1.44 26.61
N TRP A 30 -28.32 -1.71 25.75
CA TRP A 30 -28.84 -0.71 24.81
C TRP A 30 -30.22 -0.20 25.24
N THR A 31 -30.30 0.31 26.46
CA THR A 31 -31.53 0.85 27.06
C THR A 31 -31.28 2.23 27.64
N SER A 32 -32.28 3.11 27.58
CA SER A 32 -32.23 4.40 28.29
C SER A 32 -32.61 4.19 29.76
N GLY A 33 -31.93 4.87 30.68
CA GLY A 33 -32.10 4.61 32.10
C GLY A 33 -31.26 5.47 33.03
N THR A 34 -31.07 4.97 34.25
CA THR A 34 -30.19 5.59 35.25
C THR A 34 -28.75 5.09 35.07
N PRO A 35 -27.73 5.90 35.42
CA PRO A 35 -26.34 5.50 35.34
C PRO A 35 -26.07 4.12 35.94
N MET A 36 -25.47 3.26 35.13
CA MET A 36 -25.12 1.90 35.52
C MET A 36 -23.71 1.56 35.06
N GLU A 37 -23.07 0.67 35.83
CA GLU A 37 -21.81 0.06 35.44
C GLU A 37 -22.01 -1.42 35.13
N LEU A 38 -21.59 -1.85 33.94
CA LEU A 38 -21.54 -3.26 33.56
C LEU A 38 -20.12 -3.65 33.19
N SER A 39 -19.75 -4.90 33.49
CA SER A 39 -18.40 -5.41 33.26
C SER A 39 -18.40 -6.73 32.51
N GLY A 40 -17.33 -6.98 31.75
CA GLY A 40 -17.04 -8.24 31.09
C GLY A 40 -15.54 -8.52 31.07
N GLN A 41 -15.16 -9.76 30.79
CA GLN A 41 -13.76 -10.21 30.85
C GLN A 41 -13.28 -10.77 29.51
N ILE A 42 -12.01 -10.53 29.20
CA ILE A 42 -11.31 -11.10 28.04
C ILE A 42 -9.84 -11.34 28.39
N ALA A 43 -9.24 -12.41 27.84
CA ALA A 43 -7.80 -12.67 27.99
C ALA A 43 -7.01 -11.76 27.03
N LEU A 44 -6.06 -11.00 27.56
CA LEU A 44 -5.17 -10.13 26.77
C LEU A 44 -3.70 -10.49 27.04
N ALA A 45 -2.83 -10.29 26.06
CA ALA A 45 -1.39 -10.46 26.13
C ALA A 45 -0.68 -9.12 26.42
N ALA A 46 0.36 -9.15 27.25
CA ALA A 46 1.22 -8.00 27.53
C ALA A 46 1.86 -7.46 26.25
N GLY A 47 1.84 -6.14 26.06
CA GLY A 47 2.48 -5.46 24.93
C GLY A 47 1.75 -5.58 23.59
N GLN A 48 0.65 -6.35 23.52
CA GLN A 48 -0.18 -6.48 22.32
C GLN A 48 -1.26 -5.38 22.26
N TRP A 49 -1.48 -4.82 21.08
CA TRP A 49 -2.59 -3.90 20.81
C TRP A 49 -3.87 -4.67 20.48
N TYR A 50 -5.02 -4.11 20.85
CA TYR A 50 -6.35 -4.70 20.65
C TYR A 50 -7.31 -3.64 20.13
N ASP A 51 -8.12 -3.97 19.13
CA ASP A 51 -9.22 -3.12 18.69
C ASP A 51 -10.21 -2.91 19.84
N LEU A 52 -10.53 -1.65 20.14
CA LEU A 52 -11.46 -1.26 21.18
C LEU A 52 -12.56 -0.40 20.55
N LYS A 53 -13.81 -0.85 20.64
CA LYS A 53 -14.97 -0.09 20.17
C LYS A 53 -15.96 0.08 21.31
N LEU A 54 -16.29 1.33 21.63
CA LEU A 54 -17.36 1.68 22.57
C LEU A 54 -18.42 2.47 21.81
N GLU A 55 -19.62 1.93 21.72
CA GLU A 55 -20.79 2.66 21.27
C GLU A 55 -21.56 3.16 22.49
N TYR A 56 -22.05 4.39 22.43
CA TYR A 56 -22.78 5.07 23.49
C TYR A 56 -23.89 5.93 22.87
N PHE A 57 -25.05 5.99 23.51
CA PHE A 57 -26.05 7.00 23.21
C PHE A 57 -26.57 7.64 24.50
N GLU A 58 -26.96 8.90 24.38
CA GLU A 58 -27.73 9.63 25.38
C GLU A 58 -29.13 9.91 24.80
N ASN A 59 -30.14 9.83 25.65
CA ASN A 59 -31.52 10.10 25.30
C ASN A 59 -32.00 11.44 25.87
N THR A 60 -31.83 11.66 27.19
CA THR A 60 -32.17 12.93 27.87
C THR A 60 -31.39 13.12 29.19
N GLY A 61 -30.92 14.33 29.49
CA GLY A 61 -30.27 14.65 30.77
C GLY A 61 -28.79 15.04 30.65
N THR A 62 -27.95 14.50 31.54
CA THR A 62 -26.50 14.78 31.59
C THR A 62 -25.72 13.62 30.99
N ALA A 63 -25.20 13.80 29.77
CA ALA A 63 -24.42 12.79 29.07
C ALA A 63 -23.11 12.45 29.80
N GLY A 64 -22.86 11.16 30.03
CA GLY A 64 -21.60 10.70 30.63
C GLY A 64 -21.32 9.23 30.41
N VAL A 65 -20.11 8.94 29.92
CA VAL A 65 -19.59 7.58 29.79
C VAL A 65 -18.13 7.51 30.25
N GLN A 66 -17.79 6.44 30.96
CA GLN A 66 -16.44 6.15 31.44
C GLN A 66 -16.12 4.67 31.22
N LEU A 67 -14.93 4.41 30.69
CA LEU A 67 -14.43 3.05 30.47
C LEU A 67 -13.23 2.75 31.38
N TYR A 68 -13.37 1.70 32.17
CA TYR A 68 -12.37 1.22 33.12
C TYR A 68 -11.83 -0.15 32.70
N TRP A 69 -10.65 -0.48 33.20
CA TRP A 69 -10.05 -1.81 33.08
C TRP A 69 -9.28 -2.21 34.36
N ALA A 70 -9.19 -3.52 34.62
CA ALA A 70 -8.42 -4.12 35.71
C ALA A 70 -7.89 -5.49 35.32
N SER A 71 -6.82 -5.97 35.95
CA SER A 71 -6.32 -7.35 35.86
C SER A 71 -5.79 -7.81 37.23
N PRO A 72 -5.45 -9.09 37.45
CA PRO A 72 -4.82 -9.54 38.69
C PRO A 72 -3.60 -8.73 39.11
N SER A 73 -2.80 -8.27 38.15
CA SER A 73 -1.61 -7.43 38.38
C SER A 73 -1.84 -5.93 38.22
N GLN A 74 -3.08 -5.48 37.96
CA GLN A 74 -3.41 -4.07 37.71
C GLN A 74 -4.73 -3.66 38.37
N ALA A 75 -4.70 -2.68 39.27
CA ALA A 75 -5.91 -2.14 39.89
C ALA A 75 -6.87 -1.51 38.86
N LYS A 76 -8.18 -1.50 39.19
CA LYS A 76 -9.20 -0.84 38.36
C LYS A 76 -8.90 0.64 38.21
N GLN A 77 -8.80 1.10 36.97
CA GLN A 77 -8.56 2.49 36.62
C GLN A 77 -9.24 2.82 35.29
N ILE A 78 -9.46 4.11 35.00
CA ILE A 78 -9.79 4.55 33.65
C ILE A 78 -8.62 4.12 32.75
N ILE A 79 -8.92 3.63 31.55
CA ILE A 79 -7.86 3.26 30.61
C ILE A 79 -7.04 4.53 30.32
N PRO A 80 -5.74 4.58 30.67
CA PRO A 80 -4.93 5.76 30.44
C PRO A 80 -4.81 6.03 28.94
N SER A 81 -4.71 7.29 28.52
CA SER A 81 -4.46 7.63 27.11
C SER A 81 -3.19 6.96 26.57
N SER A 82 -2.14 6.79 27.38
CA SER A 82 -0.94 6.05 27.00
C SER A 82 -1.15 4.54 26.76
N ARG A 83 -2.39 4.04 26.90
CA ARG A 83 -2.83 2.67 26.63
C ARG A 83 -3.95 2.62 25.59
N LEU A 84 -4.34 3.78 25.07
CA LEU A 84 -5.28 3.95 23.98
C LEU A 84 -4.50 4.62 22.87
N ASP A 85 -4.17 3.85 21.85
CA ASP A 85 -3.78 4.46 20.60
C ASP A 85 -5.09 4.83 19.90
N SER A 86 -5.37 6.13 19.74
CA SER A 86 -6.23 6.50 18.63
C SER A 86 -5.37 6.19 17.43
N ALA A 87 -5.45 4.97 16.88
CA ALA A 87 -4.81 4.65 15.62
C ALA A 87 -5.11 5.84 14.72
N SER A 88 -4.11 6.70 14.50
CA SER A 88 -4.38 8.04 14.00
C SER A 88 -5.01 7.77 12.66
N LEU A 89 -6.30 8.09 12.50
CA LEU A 89 -6.96 7.80 11.24
C LEU A 89 -6.04 8.36 10.17
N PRO A 90 -5.69 7.55 9.15
CA PRO A 90 -4.69 7.95 8.18
C PRO A 90 -5.07 9.33 7.66
N ASP A 91 -4.07 10.21 7.50
CA ASP A 91 -4.29 11.55 6.99
C ASP A 91 -5.06 11.45 5.66
N ASP A 92 -6.35 11.75 5.71
CA ASP A 92 -7.24 11.61 4.57
C ASP A 92 -7.21 12.86 3.68
N ARG A 93 -6.30 13.81 3.97
CA ARG A 93 -6.06 14.97 3.13
C ARG A 93 -5.33 14.60 1.85
N GLY A 94 -5.31 15.52 0.90
CA GLY A 94 -4.58 15.42 -0.36
C GLY A 94 -5.42 15.81 -1.57
N SER A 95 -6.75 15.79 -1.41
CA SER A 95 -7.71 16.05 -2.48
C SER A 95 -9.10 16.46 -1.96
N ILE A 96 -9.93 17.00 -2.87
CA ILE A 96 -11.34 17.31 -2.65
C ILE A 96 -12.19 16.62 -3.72
N GLN A 97 -13.40 16.14 -3.35
CA GLN A 97 -14.28 15.41 -4.27
C GLN A 97 -14.96 16.39 -5.24
N GLN A 98 -14.98 16.02 -6.51
CA GLN A 98 -15.71 16.71 -7.58
C GLN A 98 -16.80 15.79 -8.14
N GLU A 99 -17.98 16.34 -8.36
CA GLU A 99 -19.13 15.66 -8.95
C GLU A 99 -19.69 16.53 -10.08
N ILE A 100 -19.94 15.93 -11.24
CA ILE A 100 -20.27 16.63 -12.50
C ILE A 100 -21.61 16.12 -13.02
N TRP A 101 -22.53 17.03 -13.32
CA TRP A 101 -23.81 16.76 -13.99
C TRP A 101 -23.84 17.47 -15.35
N LEU A 102 -23.95 16.71 -16.42
CA LEU A 102 -23.97 17.18 -17.80
C LEU A 102 -25.40 17.47 -18.27
N GLY A 103 -25.56 18.32 -19.27
CA GLY A 103 -26.86 18.61 -19.89
C GLY A 103 -27.78 19.45 -19.01
N ILE A 104 -27.23 20.26 -18.11
CA ILE A 104 -27.97 21.21 -17.28
C ILE A 104 -28.09 22.53 -18.05
N ALA A 105 -29.27 22.77 -18.63
CA ALA A 105 -29.55 23.99 -19.38
C ALA A 105 -29.69 25.23 -18.49
N GLY A 106 -29.41 26.39 -19.08
CA GLY A 106 -29.59 27.71 -18.48
C GLY A 106 -28.44 28.12 -17.55
N SER A 107 -28.41 29.39 -17.16
CA SER A 107 -27.27 30.00 -16.48
C SER A 107 -27.46 30.19 -14.97
N SER A 108 -28.59 29.74 -14.40
CA SER A 108 -28.83 29.87 -12.94
C SER A 108 -28.04 28.82 -12.16
N ILE A 109 -27.38 29.23 -11.08
CA ILE A 109 -26.72 28.30 -10.15
C ILE A 109 -27.72 27.29 -9.56
N GLU A 110 -28.99 27.69 -9.41
CA GLU A 110 -30.09 26.85 -8.90
C GLU A 110 -30.52 25.75 -9.90
N SER A 111 -30.15 25.86 -11.18
CA SER A 111 -30.42 24.80 -12.16
C SER A 111 -29.73 23.48 -11.79
N LEU A 112 -28.62 23.53 -11.04
CA LEU A 112 -27.91 22.33 -10.59
C LEU A 112 -28.66 21.64 -9.43
N PRO A 113 -28.92 22.27 -8.28
CA PRO A 113 -29.76 21.68 -7.23
C PRO A 113 -31.17 21.27 -7.69
N GLY A 114 -31.72 21.95 -8.71
CA GLY A 114 -33.01 21.61 -9.31
C GLY A 114 -33.00 20.41 -10.26
N ASN A 115 -31.84 19.86 -10.62
CA ASN A 115 -31.75 18.69 -11.48
C ASN A 115 -32.22 17.43 -10.74
N ALA A 116 -33.06 16.60 -11.38
CA ALA A 116 -33.62 15.40 -10.74
C ALA A 116 -32.57 14.34 -10.32
N ALA A 117 -31.38 14.35 -10.95
CA ALA A 117 -30.27 13.47 -10.60
C ALA A 117 -29.39 14.05 -9.48
N TYR A 118 -29.56 15.31 -9.10
CA TYR A 118 -28.90 15.92 -7.95
C TYR A 118 -29.63 15.48 -6.66
N PRO A 119 -28.92 15.14 -5.56
CA PRO A 119 -27.47 15.21 -5.36
C PRO A 119 -26.71 13.90 -5.61
N ASN A 120 -27.40 12.80 -5.96
CA ASN A 120 -26.85 11.45 -5.78
C ASN A 120 -26.32 10.77 -7.05
N GLN A 121 -26.75 11.19 -8.24
CA GLN A 121 -26.45 10.54 -9.51
C GLN A 121 -25.75 11.50 -10.50
N PRO A 122 -24.55 12.03 -10.18
CA PRO A 122 -23.76 12.78 -11.14
C PRO A 122 -23.40 11.92 -12.36
N ASN A 123 -23.10 12.54 -13.49
CA ASN A 123 -22.57 11.83 -14.65
C ASN A 123 -21.13 11.35 -14.44
N ALA A 124 -20.33 12.07 -13.63
CA ALA A 124 -18.97 11.68 -13.31
C ALA A 124 -18.53 12.17 -11.92
N ARG A 125 -17.56 11.46 -11.32
CA ARG A 125 -16.87 11.89 -10.10
C ARG A 125 -15.36 11.80 -10.23
N GLY A 126 -14.68 12.78 -9.64
CA GLY A 126 -13.23 12.89 -9.61
C GLY A 126 -12.72 13.48 -8.29
N TYR A 127 -11.40 13.60 -8.20
CA TYR A 127 -10.73 14.15 -7.02
C TYR A 127 -9.66 15.15 -7.45
N LEU A 128 -9.84 16.40 -7.04
CA LEU A 128 -8.98 17.52 -7.38
C LEU A 128 -7.90 17.68 -6.30
N ILE A 129 -6.67 17.97 -6.71
CA ILE A 129 -5.52 18.17 -5.79
C ILE A 129 -5.32 19.63 -5.37
N GLN A 130 -6.18 20.51 -5.87
CA GLN A 130 -6.34 21.92 -5.53
C GLN A 130 -7.82 22.24 -5.67
N PHE A 131 -8.32 23.23 -4.93
CA PHE A 131 -9.74 23.63 -5.01
C PHE A 131 -10.02 24.49 -6.26
N GLU A 132 -9.69 23.95 -7.43
CA GLU A 132 -9.88 24.58 -8.73
C GLU A 132 -10.04 23.53 -9.84
N SER A 133 -10.77 23.90 -10.88
CA SER A 133 -10.73 23.24 -12.18
C SER A 133 -9.96 24.13 -13.16
N VAL A 134 -9.06 23.53 -13.93
CA VAL A 134 -8.16 24.24 -14.86
C VAL A 134 -8.32 23.80 -16.31
N ALA A 135 -9.09 22.76 -16.59
CA ALA A 135 -9.39 22.37 -17.97
C ALA A 135 -10.30 23.42 -18.60
N SER A 136 -10.14 23.67 -19.90
CA SER A 136 -10.95 24.66 -20.63
C SER A 136 -11.55 24.07 -21.91
N GLY A 137 -12.81 24.38 -22.20
CA GLY A 137 -13.49 23.96 -23.43
C GLY A 137 -13.73 22.45 -23.53
N TRP A 138 -13.89 21.76 -22.41
CA TRP A 138 -14.15 20.32 -22.34
C TRP A 138 -15.64 19.97 -22.32
N ALA A 139 -16.53 20.88 -21.91
CA ALA A 139 -17.98 20.71 -21.98
C ALA A 139 -18.71 22.07 -22.01
N ASP A 140 -19.99 22.05 -22.39
CA ASP A 140 -20.91 23.18 -22.22
C ASP A 140 -22.18 22.68 -21.50
N SER A 141 -22.96 23.58 -20.91
CA SER A 141 -24.25 23.30 -20.26
C SER A 141 -24.14 22.20 -19.20
N TYR A 142 -23.25 22.37 -18.22
CA TYR A 142 -23.11 21.46 -17.09
C TYR A 142 -23.12 22.20 -15.75
N GLY A 143 -23.19 21.44 -14.67
CA GLY A 143 -22.97 21.93 -13.32
C GLY A 143 -22.06 21.00 -12.55
N GLN A 144 -21.27 21.55 -11.64
CA GLN A 144 -20.40 20.79 -10.76
C GLN A 144 -20.61 21.15 -9.30
N ARG A 145 -20.48 20.15 -8.45
CA ARG A 145 -20.30 20.32 -7.01
C ARG A 145 -18.91 19.83 -6.64
N VAL A 146 -18.16 20.65 -5.92
CA VAL A 146 -16.86 20.27 -5.36
C VAL A 146 -16.91 20.42 -3.85
N ARG A 147 -16.74 19.32 -3.11
CA ARG A 147 -16.98 19.29 -1.67
C ARG A 147 -16.02 18.38 -0.91
N GLY A 148 -15.88 18.66 0.37
CA GLY A 148 -15.05 17.90 1.29
C GLY A 148 -14.91 18.61 2.62
N TYR A 149 -13.76 18.41 3.24
CA TYR A 149 -13.42 19.03 4.51
C TYR A 149 -12.15 19.86 4.37
N LEU A 150 -12.19 21.08 4.88
CA LEU A 150 -11.03 21.93 5.10
C LEU A 150 -10.43 21.63 6.47
N VAL A 151 -9.13 21.39 6.52
CA VAL A 151 -8.34 21.21 7.75
C VAL A 151 -7.22 22.26 7.73
N PRO A 152 -7.42 23.42 8.35
CA PRO A 152 -6.43 24.49 8.31
C PRO A 152 -5.21 24.12 9.17
N ASP A 153 -4.02 24.51 8.73
CA ASP A 153 -2.79 24.29 9.51
C ASP A 153 -2.55 25.37 10.57
N LEU A 154 -3.22 26.53 10.45
CA LEU A 154 -3.06 27.67 11.36
C LEU A 154 -4.40 28.04 12.01
N SER A 155 -4.35 28.39 13.28
CA SER A 155 -5.48 29.05 13.94
C SER A 155 -5.45 30.54 13.63
N GLY A 156 -6.59 31.12 13.32
CA GLY A 156 -6.69 32.56 13.10
C GLY A 156 -7.76 32.94 12.09
N THR A 157 -7.70 34.18 11.64
CA THR A 157 -8.68 34.74 10.70
C THR A 157 -8.26 34.47 9.26
N TYR A 158 -9.15 33.81 8.53
CA TYR A 158 -9.09 33.53 7.11
C TYR A 158 -10.09 34.41 6.35
N GLN A 159 -9.81 34.68 5.09
CA GLN A 159 -10.81 35.21 4.15
C GLN A 159 -10.82 34.32 2.92
N PHE A 160 -11.99 34.06 2.35
CA PHE A 160 -12.16 33.17 1.21
C PHE A 160 -12.60 33.96 -0.01
N ALA A 161 -12.22 33.49 -1.19
CA ALA A 161 -12.71 34.02 -2.45
C ALA A 161 -12.99 32.93 -3.47
N ILE A 162 -13.91 33.21 -4.39
CA ILE A 162 -14.26 32.33 -5.51
C ILE A 162 -14.26 33.08 -6.84
N SER A 163 -13.73 32.46 -7.87
CA SER A 163 -13.84 32.89 -9.27
C SER A 163 -14.29 31.70 -10.12
N GLY A 164 -14.93 31.98 -11.25
CA GLY A 164 -15.18 30.96 -12.26
C GLY A 164 -15.71 31.56 -13.54
N ASP A 165 -15.69 30.75 -14.59
CA ASP A 165 -16.52 31.01 -15.74
C ASP A 165 -17.99 30.79 -15.36
N ASP A 166 -18.86 31.65 -15.87
CA ASP A 166 -20.26 31.75 -15.46
C ASP A 166 -20.51 31.91 -13.95
N ARG A 167 -21.25 30.98 -13.31
CA ARG A 167 -21.87 31.21 -11.99
C ARG A 167 -21.24 30.32 -10.95
N THR A 168 -20.91 30.89 -9.80
CA THR A 168 -20.25 30.17 -8.70
C THR A 168 -20.84 30.51 -7.35
N ALA A 169 -20.86 29.55 -6.44
CA ALA A 169 -21.28 29.73 -5.05
C ALA A 169 -20.38 28.91 -4.12
N LEU A 170 -19.87 29.51 -3.05
CA LEU A 170 -18.99 28.89 -2.06
C LEU A 170 -19.68 28.86 -0.70
N TYR A 171 -19.71 27.69 -0.10
CA TYR A 171 -20.29 27.40 1.21
C TYR A 171 -19.21 26.90 2.17
N LEU A 172 -19.30 27.33 3.43
CA LEU A 172 -18.48 26.83 4.53
C LEU A 172 -19.35 26.59 5.75
N SER A 173 -19.09 25.47 6.43
CA SER A 173 -19.72 25.11 7.70
C SER A 173 -18.91 25.61 8.90
N THR A 174 -19.58 25.76 10.03
CA THR A 174 -18.95 26.08 11.33
C THR A 174 -18.20 24.89 11.93
N ASP A 175 -18.41 23.68 11.41
CA ASP A 175 -17.83 22.42 11.85
C ASP A 175 -17.79 21.42 10.67
N ASP A 176 -17.54 20.14 10.95
CA ASP A 176 -17.53 19.07 9.95
C ASP A 176 -18.94 18.65 9.49
N ASN A 177 -20.02 19.21 10.05
CA ASN A 177 -21.38 18.85 9.67
C ASN A 177 -21.83 19.67 8.45
N PRO A 178 -22.14 19.04 7.29
CA PRO A 178 -22.62 19.74 6.10
C PRO A 178 -23.94 20.49 6.30
N ALA A 179 -24.74 20.14 7.33
CA ALA A 179 -26.00 20.80 7.63
C ALA A 179 -25.83 22.24 8.16
N HIS A 180 -24.65 22.59 8.69
CA HIS A 180 -24.36 23.93 9.23
C HIS A 180 -23.69 24.86 8.19
N LYS A 181 -23.55 24.43 6.93
CA LYS A 181 -22.95 25.25 5.88
C LYS A 181 -23.76 26.51 5.60
N THR A 182 -23.06 27.61 5.36
CA THR A 182 -23.64 28.90 4.94
C THR A 182 -22.96 29.39 3.68
N LEU A 183 -23.68 30.14 2.84
CA LEU A 183 -23.08 30.79 1.66
C LEU A 183 -22.14 31.92 2.13
N ILE A 184 -20.87 31.85 1.72
CA ILE A 184 -19.84 32.81 2.15
C ILE A 184 -19.28 33.67 1.03
N ALA A 185 -19.34 33.21 -0.24
CA ALA A 185 -18.89 33.97 -1.41
C ALA A 185 -19.56 33.43 -2.69
N TRP A 186 -19.80 34.27 -3.70
CA TRP A 186 -20.44 33.88 -4.96
C TRP A 186 -20.21 34.90 -6.09
N SER A 187 -20.48 34.46 -7.32
CA SER A 187 -20.60 35.32 -8.51
C SER A 187 -21.77 34.87 -9.38
N ASP A 188 -22.67 35.80 -9.72
CA ASP A 188 -23.81 35.57 -10.62
C ASP A 188 -23.48 35.84 -12.10
N ALA A 189 -22.22 36.17 -12.39
CA ALA A 189 -21.71 36.49 -13.71
C ALA A 189 -20.26 35.96 -13.87
N PRO A 190 -19.81 35.68 -15.11
CA PRO A 190 -18.45 35.19 -15.35
C PRO A 190 -17.39 36.19 -14.87
N THR A 191 -16.31 35.62 -14.35
CA THR A 191 -15.09 36.33 -13.91
C THR A 191 -13.92 35.80 -14.71
N GLY A 192 -12.80 36.51 -14.79
CA GLY A 192 -11.56 35.97 -15.35
C GLY A 192 -10.96 34.84 -14.49
N PHE A 193 -10.07 34.04 -15.09
CA PHE A 193 -9.37 32.97 -14.37
C PHE A 193 -8.59 33.53 -13.17
N ARG A 194 -8.93 33.06 -11.96
CA ARG A 194 -8.39 33.54 -10.68
C ARG A 194 -8.58 35.06 -10.45
N GLU A 195 -9.60 35.67 -11.05
CA GLU A 195 -9.99 37.06 -10.84
C GLU A 195 -10.92 37.17 -9.61
N PHE A 196 -10.35 37.25 -8.40
CA PHE A 196 -11.11 37.15 -7.15
C PHE A 196 -11.81 38.44 -6.67
N THR A 197 -11.58 39.57 -7.33
CA THR A 197 -11.96 40.90 -6.81
C THR A 197 -12.79 41.73 -7.79
N ARG A 198 -13.35 41.10 -8.82
CA ARG A 198 -14.23 41.79 -9.80
C ARG A 198 -15.55 42.22 -9.16
N PHE A 199 -16.13 41.36 -8.33
CA PHE A 199 -17.35 41.65 -7.58
C PHE A 199 -17.11 41.51 -6.08
N THR A 200 -17.75 42.35 -5.26
CA THR A 200 -17.61 42.30 -3.81
C THR A 200 -18.18 41.02 -3.20
N THR A 201 -19.11 40.35 -3.89
CA THR A 201 -19.70 39.07 -3.48
C THR A 201 -18.74 37.90 -3.60
N GLN A 202 -17.65 38.03 -4.37
CA GLN A 202 -16.65 36.98 -4.54
C GLN A 202 -15.81 36.75 -3.29
N VAL A 203 -15.84 37.67 -2.31
CA VAL A 203 -14.98 37.65 -1.13
C VAL A 203 -15.83 37.53 0.13
N SER A 204 -15.48 36.58 0.99
CA SER A 204 -16.20 36.36 2.24
C SER A 204 -15.94 37.45 3.28
N ALA A 205 -16.82 37.52 4.28
CA ALA A 205 -16.42 38.11 5.56
C ALA A 205 -15.23 37.34 6.16
N PRO A 206 -14.40 37.96 7.03
CA PRO A 206 -13.35 37.25 7.74
C PRO A 206 -13.94 36.15 8.65
N ILE A 207 -13.37 34.95 8.61
CA ILE A 207 -13.84 33.77 9.34
C ILE A 207 -12.68 33.23 10.18
N THR A 208 -12.91 32.98 11.47
CA THR A 208 -11.88 32.43 12.35
C THR A 208 -11.95 30.91 12.35
N LEU A 209 -10.85 30.26 12.03
CA LEU A 209 -10.70 28.80 12.05
C LEU A 209 -9.65 28.37 13.07
N ILE A 210 -9.76 27.11 13.51
CA ILE A 210 -8.85 26.47 14.46
C ILE A 210 -8.02 25.43 13.71
N ALA A 211 -6.70 25.46 13.89
CA ALA A 211 -5.77 24.51 13.30
C ALA A 211 -6.16 23.06 13.61
N GLY A 212 -6.13 22.18 12.61
CA GLY A 212 -6.45 20.75 12.75
C GLY A 212 -7.94 20.41 12.87
N GLN A 213 -8.83 21.39 13.06
CA GLN A 213 -10.27 21.17 13.06
C GLN A 213 -10.79 20.97 11.63
N LYS A 214 -11.62 19.94 11.41
CA LYS A 214 -12.32 19.73 10.13
C LYS A 214 -13.53 20.67 10.01
N TYR A 215 -13.67 21.31 8.86
CA TYR A 215 -14.83 22.13 8.46
C TYR A 215 -15.37 21.69 7.12
N TYR A 216 -16.67 21.42 6.99
CA TYR A 216 -17.27 21.12 5.68
C TYR A 216 -17.18 22.34 4.75
N ILE A 217 -16.71 22.12 3.52
CA ILE A 217 -16.60 23.16 2.48
C ILE A 217 -17.15 22.64 1.16
N GLU A 218 -17.87 23.49 0.42
CA GLU A 218 -18.51 23.14 -0.84
C GLU A 218 -18.54 24.31 -1.81
N ALA A 219 -18.15 24.10 -3.06
CA ALA A 219 -18.38 25.01 -4.17
C ALA A 219 -19.38 24.41 -5.16
N LEU A 220 -20.27 25.25 -5.67
CA LEU A 220 -21.09 24.99 -6.85
C LEU A 220 -20.58 25.84 -8.00
N HIS A 221 -20.52 25.24 -9.18
CA HIS A 221 -20.20 25.91 -10.44
C HIS A 221 -21.24 25.53 -11.48
N LYS A 222 -21.82 26.53 -12.15
CA LYS A 222 -22.75 26.34 -13.27
C LYS A 222 -22.16 27.00 -14.50
N GLU A 223 -21.94 26.18 -15.52
CA GLU A 223 -21.38 26.58 -16.80
C GLU A 223 -22.47 26.48 -17.88
N ASP A 224 -22.58 27.50 -18.73
CA ASP A 224 -23.53 27.58 -19.85
C ASP A 224 -22.82 27.41 -21.20
N GLY A 225 -21.78 28.22 -21.45
CA GLY A 225 -20.88 28.05 -22.59
C GLY A 225 -19.59 28.87 -22.42
N GLY A 226 -18.45 28.36 -22.89
CA GLY A 226 -17.20 29.11 -22.94
C GLY A 226 -16.00 28.37 -22.35
N GLY A 227 -15.34 28.98 -21.37
CA GLY A 227 -14.34 28.31 -20.55
C GLY A 227 -14.99 27.52 -19.41
N ASP A 228 -14.19 26.69 -18.75
CA ASP A 228 -14.71 25.65 -17.84
C ASP A 228 -14.12 25.70 -16.43
N TYR A 229 -13.50 26.82 -16.09
CA TYR A 229 -12.72 26.92 -14.87
C TYR A 229 -13.55 27.44 -13.71
N PHE A 230 -13.13 27.05 -12.51
CA PHE A 230 -13.40 27.76 -11.28
C PHE A 230 -12.17 27.69 -10.38
N SER A 231 -12.06 28.61 -9.43
CA SER A 231 -10.99 28.60 -8.42
C SER A 231 -11.52 29.10 -7.09
N VAL A 232 -11.23 28.38 -6.01
CA VAL A 232 -11.46 28.81 -4.64
C VAL A 232 -10.11 29.13 -4.01
N ALA A 233 -9.97 30.36 -3.53
CA ALA A 233 -8.76 30.85 -2.90
C ALA A 233 -9.03 31.33 -1.47
N TRP A 234 -7.96 31.49 -0.72
CA TRP A 234 -8.00 32.07 0.61
C TRP A 234 -6.85 33.05 0.85
N GLN A 235 -7.02 33.86 1.89
CA GLN A 235 -5.95 34.53 2.61
C GLN A 235 -5.84 33.85 3.97
N THR A 236 -4.67 33.29 4.27
CA THR A 236 -4.37 32.66 5.56
C THR A 236 -4.04 33.71 6.63
N PRO A 237 -4.05 33.37 7.94
CA PRO A 237 -3.74 34.31 9.01
C PRO A 237 -2.39 35.02 8.78
N GLY A 238 -2.44 36.35 8.67
CA GLY A 238 -1.26 37.19 8.44
C GLY A 238 -0.82 37.33 6.97
N SER A 239 -1.48 36.65 6.03
CA SER A 239 -1.27 36.81 4.59
C SER A 239 -2.27 37.79 3.97
N THR A 240 -1.83 38.56 2.98
CA THR A 240 -2.71 39.39 2.12
C THR A 240 -2.78 38.86 0.69
N GLN A 241 -2.15 37.71 0.41
CA GLN A 241 -2.08 37.12 -0.93
C GLN A 241 -3.18 36.08 -1.08
N TRP A 242 -3.91 36.15 -2.19
CA TRP A 242 -4.85 35.11 -2.58
C TRP A 242 -4.10 33.89 -3.09
N THR A 243 -4.26 32.76 -2.43
CA THR A 243 -3.73 31.47 -2.88
C THR A 243 -4.87 30.48 -3.03
N VAL A 244 -4.93 29.78 -4.16
CA VAL A 244 -5.88 28.67 -4.34
C VAL A 244 -5.68 27.65 -3.24
N ILE A 245 -6.77 27.16 -2.65
CA ILE A 245 -6.69 26.25 -1.51
C ILE A 245 -6.05 24.93 -1.99
N PRO A 246 -4.87 24.55 -1.45
CA PRO A 246 -4.17 23.34 -1.87
C PRO A 246 -4.82 22.08 -1.31
N GLY A 247 -4.60 20.93 -1.95
CA GLY A 247 -5.17 19.65 -1.52
C GLY A 247 -4.60 19.12 -0.20
N ASP A 248 -3.42 19.58 0.23
CA ASP A 248 -2.78 19.16 1.49
C ASP A 248 -3.57 19.58 2.75
N VAL A 249 -4.49 20.54 2.63
CA VAL A 249 -5.44 20.97 3.67
C VAL A 249 -6.88 20.53 3.37
N LEU A 250 -7.10 19.70 2.35
CA LEU A 250 -8.43 19.25 1.92
C LEU A 250 -8.55 17.73 2.01
N ALA A 251 -9.62 17.25 2.63
CA ALA A 251 -10.01 15.84 2.65
C ALA A 251 -11.29 15.60 1.84
N PRO A 252 -11.40 14.49 1.09
CA PRO A 252 -12.57 14.19 0.27
C PRO A 252 -13.78 13.76 1.11
N TYR A 253 -14.97 14.10 0.61
CA TYR A 253 -16.24 13.69 1.22
C TYR A 253 -16.55 12.19 0.99
N GLY A 254 -17.15 11.51 1.97
CA GLY A 254 -17.74 10.18 1.81
C GLY A 254 -16.80 8.98 1.97
N THR A 255 -15.51 9.22 2.26
CA THR A 255 -14.51 8.15 2.48
C THR A 255 -14.61 7.48 3.84
N ASP A 256 -15.46 8.02 4.71
CA ASP A 256 -15.88 7.48 6.00
C ASP A 256 -17.20 6.72 5.94
N ALA A 257 -17.91 6.77 4.80
CA ALA A 257 -19.17 6.07 4.66
C ALA A 257 -18.94 4.56 4.78
N ILE A 258 -19.79 3.90 5.56
CA ILE A 258 -19.80 2.44 5.66
C ILE A 258 -20.71 1.86 4.58
N LEU A 259 -20.44 0.60 4.21
CA LEU A 259 -21.35 -0.15 3.35
C LEU A 259 -22.76 -0.17 4.01
N PRO A 260 -23.84 0.21 3.29
CA PRO A 260 -25.15 0.29 3.87
C PRO A 260 -25.63 -1.11 4.30
N PRO A 261 -26.00 -1.33 5.58
CA PRO A 261 -26.54 -2.61 6.03
C PRO A 261 -27.95 -2.87 5.45
N GLN A 262 -28.67 -1.81 5.07
CA GLN A 262 -29.96 -1.82 4.39
C GLN A 262 -29.98 -0.69 3.35
N GLY A 263 -30.54 -0.96 2.16
CA GLY A 263 -30.55 -0.02 1.04
C GLY A 263 -29.73 -0.50 -0.16
N SER A 264 -29.76 0.26 -1.25
CA SER A 264 -29.05 -0.04 -2.50
C SER A 264 -27.66 0.57 -2.45
N VAL A 265 -26.61 -0.25 -2.66
CA VAL A 265 -25.22 0.22 -2.84
C VAL A 265 -25.12 1.10 -4.10
N LEU A 266 -25.99 0.86 -5.08
CA LEU A 266 -26.08 1.61 -6.34
C LEU A 266 -26.88 2.92 -6.23
N ALA A 267 -27.37 3.30 -5.05
CA ALA A 267 -28.16 4.54 -4.88
C ALA A 267 -27.39 5.80 -5.32
N THR A 268 -26.06 5.76 -5.24
CA THR A 268 -25.15 6.84 -5.65
C THR A 268 -24.40 6.53 -6.95
N LEU A 269 -24.83 5.54 -7.74
CA LEU A 269 -24.16 5.21 -8.99
C LEU A 269 -24.12 6.41 -9.93
N ALA A 270 -22.92 6.77 -10.40
CA ALA A 270 -22.73 7.80 -11.40
C ALA A 270 -23.41 7.38 -12.71
N ALA A 271 -24.20 8.25 -13.34
CA ALA A 271 -25.06 7.93 -14.47
C ALA A 271 -24.36 7.96 -15.85
N GLY A 272 -23.11 8.44 -15.92
CA GLY A 272 -22.38 8.61 -17.16
C GLY A 272 -21.30 7.54 -17.39
N HIS A 273 -20.77 7.49 -18.61
CA HIS A 273 -19.53 6.80 -18.95
C HIS A 273 -18.58 7.79 -19.64
N SER A 274 -17.26 7.74 -19.41
CA SER A 274 -16.54 6.85 -18.49
C SER A 274 -16.77 7.22 -17.03
N ARG A 275 -17.15 6.24 -16.19
CA ARG A 275 -17.24 6.39 -14.73
C ARG A 275 -16.11 5.69 -13.99
N LEU A 276 -15.33 4.83 -14.64
CA LEU A 276 -14.23 4.10 -14.00
C LEU A 276 -12.92 4.89 -14.15
N LEU A 277 -12.32 5.23 -13.01
CA LEU A 277 -10.95 5.77 -12.85
C LEU A 277 -10.69 7.18 -13.41
N ALA A 278 -11.50 7.68 -14.34
CA ALA A 278 -11.26 8.98 -14.97
C ALA A 278 -12.56 9.67 -15.44
N THR A 279 -12.73 10.92 -15.01
CA THR A 279 -13.79 11.85 -15.45
C THR A 279 -13.54 12.36 -16.88
N PRO A 280 -14.57 12.82 -17.60
CA PRO A 280 -14.42 13.56 -18.87
C PRO A 280 -13.40 14.71 -18.79
N GLU A 281 -13.46 15.53 -17.73
CA GLU A 281 -12.52 16.64 -17.52
C GLU A 281 -11.06 16.16 -17.43
N ARG A 282 -10.79 15.10 -16.67
CA ARG A 282 -9.44 14.50 -16.58
C ARG A 282 -8.89 14.04 -17.93
N TRP A 283 -9.75 13.55 -18.83
CA TRP A 283 -9.35 13.20 -20.20
C TRP A 283 -8.98 14.43 -21.02
N ALA A 284 -9.76 15.50 -20.91
CA ALA A 284 -9.47 16.78 -21.58
C ALA A 284 -8.14 17.37 -21.09
N TRP A 285 -7.94 17.42 -19.77
CA TRP A 285 -6.66 17.81 -19.16
C TRP A 285 -5.50 16.98 -19.72
N LEU A 286 -5.64 15.65 -19.79
CA LEU A 286 -4.56 14.81 -20.28
C LEU A 286 -4.28 15.07 -21.76
N ALA A 287 -5.31 15.28 -22.58
CA ALA A 287 -5.15 15.63 -24.00
C ALA A 287 -4.35 16.94 -24.19
N GLU A 288 -4.54 17.94 -23.32
CA GLU A 288 -3.70 19.14 -23.31
C GLU A 288 -2.27 18.83 -22.86
N GLN A 289 -2.09 18.09 -21.76
CA GLN A 289 -0.76 17.84 -21.17
C GLN A 289 0.16 17.03 -22.07
N VAL A 290 -0.37 16.13 -22.90
CA VAL A 290 0.47 15.36 -23.85
C VAL A 290 1.04 16.21 -24.99
N THR A 291 0.57 17.44 -25.16
CA THR A 291 1.15 18.40 -26.12
C THR A 291 2.31 19.21 -25.54
N VAL A 292 2.40 19.29 -24.21
CA VAL A 292 3.42 20.07 -23.49
C VAL A 292 4.69 19.24 -23.29
N PRO A 293 5.89 19.75 -23.64
CA PRO A 293 7.14 19.04 -23.37
C PRO A 293 7.33 18.74 -21.88
N GLY A 294 7.56 17.47 -21.54
CA GLY A 294 7.73 17.02 -20.17
C GLY A 294 7.51 15.52 -20.01
N GLN A 295 7.51 15.05 -18.77
CA GLN A 295 7.41 13.62 -18.45
C GLN A 295 6.11 12.98 -18.95
N ILE A 296 4.96 13.65 -18.79
CA ILE A 296 3.66 13.19 -19.30
C ILE A 296 3.74 12.91 -20.80
N LYS A 297 4.26 13.87 -21.57
CA LYS A 297 4.42 13.70 -23.02
C LYS A 297 5.37 12.57 -23.36
N THR A 298 6.54 12.47 -22.71
CA THR A 298 7.50 11.39 -22.96
C THR A 298 6.90 10.01 -22.72
N TRP A 299 6.17 9.84 -21.62
CA TRP A 299 5.48 8.59 -21.31
C TRP A 299 4.34 8.31 -22.28
N TYR A 300 3.55 9.33 -22.66
CA TYR A 300 2.50 9.19 -23.66
C TYR A 300 3.05 8.78 -25.03
N ASP A 301 4.13 9.40 -25.50
CA ASP A 301 4.74 9.06 -26.79
C ASP A 301 5.18 7.58 -26.82
N SER A 302 5.72 7.07 -25.70
CA SER A 302 6.07 5.65 -25.55
C SER A 302 4.82 4.76 -25.57
N ILE A 303 3.77 5.11 -24.82
CA ILE A 303 2.49 4.38 -24.80
C ILE A 303 1.86 4.35 -26.19
N LYS A 304 1.86 5.50 -26.89
CA LYS A 304 1.34 5.62 -28.25
C LYS A 304 2.12 4.75 -29.22
N SER A 305 3.46 4.76 -29.16
CA SER A 305 4.29 3.91 -30.01
C SER A 305 4.00 2.42 -29.80
N ASN A 306 3.74 2.00 -28.56
CA ASN A 306 3.30 0.65 -28.25
C ASN A 306 1.90 0.37 -28.83
N ALA A 307 0.95 1.30 -28.70
CA ALA A 307 -0.39 1.17 -29.28
C ALA A 307 -0.35 1.07 -30.80
N ASP A 308 0.50 1.87 -31.48
CA ASP A 308 0.74 1.80 -32.93
C ASP A 308 1.23 0.41 -33.35
N SER A 309 2.11 -0.20 -32.54
CA SER A 309 2.60 -1.56 -32.78
C SER A 309 1.49 -2.61 -32.61
N ILE A 310 0.61 -2.45 -31.62
CA ILE A 310 -0.51 -3.37 -31.35
C ILE A 310 -1.51 -3.40 -32.51
N LEU A 311 -1.69 -2.30 -33.26
CA LEU A 311 -2.60 -2.26 -34.42
C LEU A 311 -2.33 -3.37 -35.43
N ASN A 312 -1.07 -3.80 -35.57
CA ASN A 312 -0.64 -4.82 -36.54
C ASN A 312 -0.46 -6.21 -35.92
N GLN A 313 -0.63 -6.37 -34.60
CA GLN A 313 -0.47 -7.65 -33.93
C GLN A 313 -1.76 -8.48 -33.98
N PRO A 314 -1.66 -9.82 -34.08
CA PRO A 314 -2.83 -10.68 -34.00
C PRO A 314 -3.55 -10.51 -32.66
N VAL A 315 -4.87 -10.70 -32.69
CA VAL A 315 -5.70 -10.76 -31.47
C VAL A 315 -5.26 -11.92 -30.58
N SER A 316 -5.44 -11.76 -29.28
CA SER A 316 -5.16 -12.84 -28.33
C SER A 316 -5.99 -14.09 -28.62
N GLN A 317 -5.42 -15.25 -28.34
CA GLN A 317 -6.05 -16.56 -28.54
C GLN A 317 -6.19 -17.30 -27.21
N TYR A 318 -7.17 -18.20 -27.12
CA TYR A 318 -7.35 -19.06 -25.95
C TYR A 318 -6.25 -20.13 -25.93
N VAL A 319 -5.18 -19.85 -25.19
CA VAL A 319 -4.03 -20.74 -25.04
C VAL A 319 -3.67 -20.79 -23.57
N LEU A 320 -3.76 -21.99 -22.99
CA LEU A 320 -3.27 -22.25 -21.64
C LEU A 320 -1.76 -22.45 -21.67
N ASP A 321 -1.07 -21.90 -20.67
CA ASP A 321 0.36 -22.14 -20.48
C ASP A 321 0.63 -23.51 -19.84
N ASN A 322 1.90 -23.82 -19.60
CA ASN A 322 2.32 -25.08 -18.97
C ASN A 322 1.78 -25.28 -17.54
N ARG A 323 1.28 -24.23 -16.89
CA ARG A 323 0.60 -24.26 -15.59
C ARG A 323 -0.92 -24.44 -15.73
N SER A 324 -1.41 -24.65 -16.96
CA SER A 324 -2.83 -24.70 -17.30
C SER A 324 -3.58 -23.40 -17.00
N THR A 325 -2.90 -22.25 -17.12
CA THR A 325 -3.48 -20.92 -16.88
C THR A 325 -3.59 -20.10 -18.16
N LEU A 326 -4.59 -19.22 -18.21
CA LEU A 326 -4.81 -18.20 -19.24
C LEU A 326 -4.23 -16.83 -18.81
N LEU A 327 -3.46 -16.79 -17.72
CA LEU A 327 -3.06 -15.54 -17.06
C LEU A 327 -2.27 -14.59 -17.97
N ASN A 328 -1.30 -15.13 -18.71
CA ASN A 328 -0.49 -14.34 -19.65
C ASN A 328 -1.34 -13.72 -20.78
N VAL A 329 -2.36 -14.45 -21.23
CA VAL A 329 -3.32 -13.96 -22.22
C VAL A 329 -4.17 -12.84 -21.61
N SER A 330 -4.70 -13.05 -20.41
CA SER A 330 -5.52 -12.05 -19.69
C SER A 330 -4.75 -10.75 -19.47
N ARG A 331 -3.49 -10.83 -19.03
CA ARG A 331 -2.57 -9.68 -18.86
C ARG A 331 -2.31 -8.94 -20.16
N THR A 332 -2.15 -9.69 -21.26
CA THR A 332 -1.97 -9.10 -22.60
C THR A 332 -3.21 -8.31 -23.03
N VAL A 333 -4.41 -8.84 -22.77
CA VAL A 333 -5.67 -8.14 -23.07
C VAL A 333 -5.80 -6.89 -22.19
N VAL A 334 -5.55 -6.96 -20.88
CA VAL A 334 -5.55 -5.79 -19.97
C VAL A 334 -4.62 -4.68 -20.51
N ASP A 335 -3.36 -5.02 -20.81
CA ASP A 335 -2.37 -4.06 -21.32
C ASP A 335 -2.80 -3.41 -22.64
N ARG A 336 -3.27 -4.22 -23.59
CA ARG A 336 -3.73 -3.74 -24.90
C ARG A 336 -4.93 -2.81 -24.76
N ILE A 337 -5.92 -3.16 -23.93
CA ILE A 337 -7.13 -2.35 -23.78
C ILE A 337 -6.81 -1.00 -23.13
N TYR A 338 -6.01 -0.96 -22.07
CA TYR A 338 -5.59 0.32 -21.47
C TYR A 338 -4.88 1.23 -22.48
N LYS A 339 -3.92 0.70 -23.26
CA LYS A 339 -3.16 1.48 -24.24
C LYS A 339 -4.04 1.96 -25.40
N LEU A 340 -4.79 1.06 -26.03
CA LEU A 340 -5.64 1.37 -27.17
C LEU A 340 -6.76 2.35 -26.79
N ALA A 341 -7.44 2.11 -25.66
CA ALA A 341 -8.52 2.97 -25.20
C ALA A 341 -8.02 4.37 -24.83
N MET A 342 -6.90 4.48 -24.10
CA MET A 342 -6.30 5.79 -23.77
C MET A 342 -5.92 6.57 -25.02
N VAL A 343 -5.22 5.93 -25.97
CA VAL A 343 -4.77 6.62 -27.18
C VAL A 343 -5.97 7.04 -28.03
N TYR A 344 -7.04 6.24 -28.10
CA TYR A 344 -8.30 6.67 -28.70
C TYR A 344 -8.88 7.90 -27.99
N ARG A 345 -8.98 7.88 -26.65
CA ARG A 345 -9.56 8.97 -25.87
C ARG A 345 -8.83 10.30 -26.03
N ILE A 346 -7.52 10.25 -26.27
CA ILE A 346 -6.69 11.44 -26.48
C ILE A 346 -6.68 11.87 -27.96
N SER A 347 -6.59 10.93 -28.89
CA SER A 347 -6.38 11.25 -30.32
C SER A 347 -7.66 11.32 -31.16
N GLY A 348 -8.77 10.74 -30.69
CA GLY A 348 -9.98 10.54 -31.48
C GLY A 348 -9.85 9.54 -32.64
N ASN A 349 -8.69 8.90 -32.83
CA ASN A 349 -8.47 8.02 -33.97
C ASN A 349 -9.17 6.66 -33.77
N ALA A 350 -10.24 6.45 -34.54
CA ALA A 350 -11.06 5.25 -34.52
C ALA A 350 -10.30 3.93 -34.71
N ALA A 351 -9.12 3.93 -35.35
CA ALA A 351 -8.32 2.73 -35.55
C ALA A 351 -7.97 2.01 -34.23
N TYR A 352 -7.69 2.76 -33.16
CA TYR A 352 -7.40 2.16 -31.86
C TYR A 352 -8.64 1.55 -31.20
N ALA A 353 -9.80 2.20 -31.33
CA ALA A 353 -11.07 1.68 -30.80
C ALA A 353 -11.53 0.43 -31.58
N GLU A 354 -11.40 0.41 -32.91
CA GLU A 354 -11.67 -0.78 -33.71
C GLU A 354 -10.70 -1.93 -33.38
N ARG A 355 -9.42 -1.63 -33.14
CA ARG A 355 -8.46 -2.65 -32.69
C ARG A 355 -8.79 -3.17 -31.30
N ALA A 356 -9.25 -2.31 -30.39
CA ALA A 356 -9.71 -2.72 -29.06
C ALA A 356 -10.96 -3.62 -29.16
N TRP A 357 -11.91 -3.26 -30.03
CA TRP A 357 -13.06 -4.11 -30.34
C TRP A 357 -12.64 -5.50 -30.85
N ALA A 358 -11.68 -5.57 -31.79
CA ALA A 358 -11.19 -6.86 -32.29
C ALA A 358 -10.59 -7.73 -31.17
N GLU A 359 -9.86 -7.13 -30.22
CA GLU A 359 -9.31 -7.84 -29.06
C GLU A 359 -10.42 -8.36 -28.13
N LEU A 360 -11.35 -7.49 -27.72
CA LEU A 360 -12.45 -7.84 -26.83
C LEU A 360 -13.38 -8.87 -27.45
N ASN A 361 -13.74 -8.70 -28.73
CA ASN A 361 -14.62 -9.63 -29.42
C ASN A 361 -13.98 -11.03 -29.54
N ALA A 362 -12.67 -11.11 -29.78
CA ALA A 362 -11.95 -12.38 -29.79
C ALA A 362 -11.95 -13.05 -28.41
N ALA A 363 -11.65 -12.30 -27.34
CA ALA A 363 -11.66 -12.82 -25.97
C ALA A 363 -13.07 -13.14 -25.44
N ALA A 364 -14.10 -12.46 -25.95
CA ALA A 364 -15.51 -12.76 -25.65
C ALA A 364 -15.93 -14.10 -26.26
N ALA A 365 -15.35 -14.46 -27.40
CA ALA A 365 -15.59 -15.73 -28.08
C ALA A 365 -14.83 -16.92 -27.46
N PHE A 366 -13.98 -16.69 -26.45
CA PHE A 366 -13.32 -17.78 -25.73
C PHE A 366 -14.36 -18.68 -25.04
N PRO A 367 -14.12 -20.00 -24.94
CA PRO A 367 -15.08 -20.91 -24.31
C PRO A 367 -15.41 -20.49 -22.88
N ASN A 368 -14.41 -20.02 -22.13
CA ASN A 368 -14.52 -19.43 -20.80
C ASN A 368 -13.28 -18.54 -20.53
N TRP A 369 -13.21 -17.92 -19.36
CA TRP A 369 -12.02 -17.19 -18.89
C TRP A 369 -11.26 -17.96 -17.80
N ASN A 370 -11.28 -19.29 -17.90
CA ASN A 370 -10.68 -20.24 -16.98
C ASN A 370 -11.07 -20.05 -15.50
N PRO A 371 -12.36 -20.22 -15.13
CA PRO A 371 -12.82 -20.01 -13.75
C PRO A 371 -12.20 -20.99 -12.72
N SER A 372 -11.47 -22.02 -13.16
CA SER A 372 -10.69 -22.90 -12.29
C SER A 372 -9.41 -22.23 -11.74
N HIS A 373 -8.86 -21.26 -12.48
CA HIS A 373 -7.77 -20.38 -12.06
C HIS A 373 -8.28 -18.94 -12.06
N PHE A 374 -8.92 -18.52 -10.96
CA PHE A 374 -9.79 -17.36 -10.97
C PHE A 374 -9.10 -16.01 -11.24
N LEU A 375 -7.77 -15.92 -11.07
CA LEU A 375 -7.00 -14.75 -11.53
C LEU A 375 -7.21 -14.47 -13.03
N ASP A 376 -7.30 -15.53 -13.84
CA ASP A 376 -7.54 -15.41 -15.29
C ASP A 376 -8.88 -14.72 -15.55
N THR A 377 -9.91 -15.19 -14.85
CA THR A 377 -11.28 -14.66 -14.95
C THR A 377 -11.34 -13.22 -14.46
N ALA A 378 -10.69 -12.92 -13.34
CA ALA A 378 -10.66 -11.59 -12.75
C ALA A 378 -9.95 -10.56 -13.63
N GLU A 379 -8.75 -10.87 -14.11
CA GLU A 379 -7.99 -9.97 -14.97
C GLU A 379 -8.66 -9.77 -16.34
N MET A 380 -9.30 -10.81 -16.89
CA MET A 380 -10.08 -10.65 -18.12
C MET A 380 -11.34 -9.80 -17.91
N THR A 381 -12.05 -10.00 -16.79
CA THR A 381 -13.22 -9.17 -16.43
C THR A 381 -12.82 -7.71 -16.24
N HIS A 382 -11.67 -7.47 -15.61
CA HIS A 382 -11.06 -6.14 -15.50
C HIS A 382 -10.86 -5.50 -16.88
N ALA A 383 -10.24 -6.22 -17.83
CA ALA A 383 -9.97 -5.68 -19.16
C ALA A 383 -11.26 -5.29 -19.88
N PHE A 384 -12.29 -6.13 -19.78
CA PHE A 384 -13.60 -5.87 -20.36
C PHE A 384 -14.30 -4.68 -19.70
N ALA A 385 -14.19 -4.52 -18.38
CA ALA A 385 -14.75 -3.37 -17.67
C ALA A 385 -14.16 -2.05 -18.17
N ILE A 386 -12.83 -1.97 -18.30
CA ILE A 386 -12.15 -0.78 -18.84
C ILE A 386 -12.55 -0.54 -20.30
N GLY A 387 -12.57 -1.60 -21.13
CA GLY A 387 -12.97 -1.50 -22.53
C GLY A 387 -14.43 -1.06 -22.72
N TYR A 388 -15.35 -1.55 -21.88
CA TYR A 388 -16.76 -1.16 -21.88
C TYR A 388 -16.91 0.31 -21.51
N ASP A 389 -16.30 0.72 -20.39
CA ASP A 389 -16.50 2.04 -19.79
C ASP A 389 -15.76 3.15 -20.54
N TRP A 390 -14.48 2.95 -20.89
CA TRP A 390 -13.68 4.02 -21.50
C TRP A 390 -14.04 4.28 -22.97
N LEU A 391 -14.61 3.30 -23.65
CA LEU A 391 -15.00 3.39 -25.07
C LEU A 391 -16.52 3.35 -25.26
N TYR A 392 -17.29 3.51 -24.18
CA TYR A 392 -18.75 3.37 -24.15
C TYR A 392 -19.46 4.18 -25.25
N SER A 393 -19.04 5.43 -25.45
CA SER A 393 -19.63 6.36 -26.43
C SER A 393 -19.32 6.00 -27.88
N TYR A 394 -18.27 5.21 -28.12
CA TYR A 394 -17.91 4.73 -29.45
C TYR A 394 -18.63 3.42 -29.82
N TRP A 395 -19.06 2.65 -28.82
CA TRP A 395 -19.76 1.39 -29.04
C TRP A 395 -21.18 1.58 -29.56
N THR A 396 -21.59 0.69 -30.47
CA THR A 396 -23.01 0.50 -30.78
C THR A 396 -23.68 -0.27 -29.64
N SER A 397 -25.02 -0.27 -29.60
CA SER A 397 -25.80 -1.08 -28.65
C SER A 397 -25.42 -2.55 -28.69
N GLU A 398 -25.17 -3.09 -29.89
CA GLU A 398 -24.84 -4.50 -30.09
C GLU A 398 -23.45 -4.82 -29.54
N ARG A 399 -22.46 -3.95 -29.79
CA ARG A 399 -21.11 -4.11 -29.24
C ARG A 399 -21.12 -4.01 -27.71
N ARG A 400 -21.87 -3.08 -27.14
CA ARG A 400 -22.06 -3.00 -25.67
C ARG A 400 -22.66 -4.27 -25.11
N ALA A 401 -23.71 -4.80 -25.73
CA ALA A 401 -24.36 -6.03 -25.29
C ALA A 401 -23.40 -7.23 -25.30
N VAL A 402 -22.53 -7.37 -26.31
CA VAL A 402 -21.52 -8.44 -26.37
C VAL A 402 -20.53 -8.35 -25.22
N ILE A 403 -20.01 -7.15 -24.94
CA ILE A 403 -19.03 -6.93 -23.88
C ILE A 403 -19.67 -7.13 -22.50
N ALA A 404 -20.87 -6.59 -22.27
CA ALA A 404 -21.62 -6.74 -21.02
C ALA A 404 -21.99 -8.20 -20.75
N ALA A 405 -22.47 -8.93 -21.76
CA ALA A 405 -22.76 -10.35 -21.63
C ALA A 405 -21.51 -11.16 -21.26
N ALA A 406 -20.35 -10.85 -21.84
CA ALA A 406 -19.09 -11.52 -21.48
C ALA A 406 -18.69 -11.25 -20.02
N ILE A 407 -18.77 -10.00 -19.54
CA ILE A 407 -18.53 -9.63 -18.14
C ILE A 407 -19.43 -10.43 -17.20
N VAL A 408 -20.73 -10.51 -17.51
CA VAL A 408 -21.72 -11.17 -16.67
C VAL A 408 -21.55 -12.69 -16.69
N GLU A 409 -21.52 -13.30 -17.87
CA GLU A 409 -21.54 -14.77 -18.02
C GLU A 409 -20.22 -15.42 -17.63
N LYS A 410 -19.10 -14.83 -18.05
CA LYS A 410 -17.75 -15.42 -17.87
C LYS A 410 -17.04 -14.88 -16.64
N GLY A 411 -17.45 -13.72 -16.11
CA GLY A 411 -16.91 -13.11 -14.89
C GLY A 411 -17.86 -13.26 -13.70
N LEU A 412 -18.84 -12.36 -13.59
CA LEU A 412 -19.65 -12.16 -12.37
C LEU A 412 -20.43 -13.42 -11.96
N ASN A 413 -21.06 -14.12 -12.90
CA ASN A 413 -21.79 -15.36 -12.62
C ASN A 413 -20.87 -16.50 -12.17
N GLN A 414 -19.58 -16.48 -12.54
CA GLN A 414 -18.60 -17.45 -12.06
C GLN A 414 -18.13 -17.11 -10.64
N ALA A 415 -18.10 -15.83 -10.26
CA ALA A 415 -17.71 -15.38 -8.92
C ALA A 415 -18.79 -15.65 -7.86
N LEU A 416 -20.08 -15.49 -8.22
CA LEU A 416 -21.19 -15.56 -7.26
C LEU A 416 -21.22 -16.84 -6.41
N PRO A 417 -21.08 -18.06 -6.99
CA PRO A 417 -21.01 -19.28 -6.18
C PRO A 417 -19.83 -19.29 -5.21
N LEU A 418 -18.69 -18.69 -5.58
CA LEU A 418 -17.52 -18.60 -4.72
C LEU A 418 -17.78 -17.64 -3.56
N TYR A 419 -18.41 -16.49 -3.83
CA TYR A 419 -18.80 -15.54 -2.77
C TYR A 419 -19.83 -16.13 -1.82
N ARG A 420 -20.89 -16.77 -2.34
CA ARG A 420 -21.97 -17.36 -1.52
C ARG A 420 -21.46 -18.46 -0.58
N ASN A 421 -20.43 -19.19 -1.00
CA ASN A 421 -19.86 -20.30 -0.24
C ASN A 421 -18.60 -19.90 0.56
N ASN A 422 -18.17 -18.63 0.51
CA ASN A 422 -16.91 -18.16 1.09
C ASN A 422 -15.70 -19.03 0.67
N SER A 423 -15.64 -19.39 -0.62
CA SER A 423 -14.67 -20.33 -1.18
C SER A 423 -13.31 -19.70 -1.49
N SER A 424 -12.23 -20.49 -1.36
CA SER A 424 -10.90 -20.19 -1.93
C SER A 424 -10.45 -18.74 -1.68
N TRP A 425 -10.32 -17.92 -2.73
CA TRP A 425 -9.79 -16.57 -2.69
C TRP A 425 -10.69 -15.55 -1.97
N VAL A 426 -11.96 -15.87 -1.70
CA VAL A 426 -12.92 -14.98 -1.02
C VAL A 426 -12.62 -14.86 0.47
N SER A 427 -12.02 -15.90 1.06
CA SER A 427 -11.82 -16.00 2.52
C SER A 427 -10.84 -14.96 3.08
N ALA A 428 -10.98 -14.64 4.36
CA ALA A 428 -10.11 -13.70 5.08
C ALA A 428 -8.66 -14.21 5.26
N SER A 429 -8.44 -15.52 5.13
CA SER A 429 -7.13 -16.18 5.18
C SER A 429 -6.51 -16.40 3.79
N SER A 430 -7.07 -15.75 2.76
CA SER A 430 -6.56 -15.79 1.39
C SER A 430 -5.23 -15.02 1.29
N ASN A 431 -4.84 -14.69 0.06
CA ASN A 431 -3.65 -13.93 -0.28
C ASN A 431 -3.97 -12.84 -1.32
N ASN A 432 -2.97 -12.35 -2.07
CA ASN A 432 -3.14 -11.41 -3.17
C ASN A 432 -4.31 -11.73 -4.13
N TRP A 433 -4.67 -13.01 -4.30
CA TRP A 433 -5.81 -13.41 -5.12
C TRP A 433 -7.10 -12.74 -4.69
N ASN A 434 -7.33 -12.52 -3.39
CA ASN A 434 -8.53 -11.85 -2.91
C ASN A 434 -8.65 -10.46 -3.52
N THR A 435 -7.62 -9.63 -3.37
CA THR A 435 -7.61 -8.26 -3.87
C THR A 435 -7.69 -8.19 -5.39
N VAL A 436 -6.97 -9.06 -6.10
CA VAL A 436 -6.99 -9.11 -7.56
C VAL A 436 -8.37 -9.53 -8.08
N CYS A 437 -8.95 -10.58 -7.50
CA CYS A 437 -10.26 -11.09 -7.89
C CYS A 437 -11.38 -10.10 -7.55
N ASN A 438 -11.41 -9.58 -6.32
CA ASN A 438 -12.38 -8.55 -5.93
C ASN A 438 -12.25 -7.30 -6.81
N GLY A 439 -11.03 -6.84 -7.10
CA GLY A 439 -10.82 -5.67 -7.96
C GLY A 439 -11.36 -5.86 -9.38
N GLY A 440 -11.10 -7.01 -10.01
CA GLY A 440 -11.66 -7.34 -11.33
C GLY A 440 -13.18 -7.48 -11.32
N MET A 441 -13.75 -8.15 -10.31
CA MET A 441 -15.20 -8.33 -10.18
C MET A 441 -15.94 -7.04 -9.88
N ILE A 442 -15.40 -6.19 -9.00
CA ILE A 442 -16.00 -4.90 -8.66
C ILE A 442 -16.01 -3.99 -9.87
N LEU A 443 -14.90 -3.87 -10.61
CA LEU A 443 -14.88 -3.04 -11.83
C LEU A 443 -15.82 -3.58 -12.91
N GLY A 444 -15.88 -4.90 -13.10
CA GLY A 444 -16.86 -5.53 -13.99
C GLY A 444 -18.29 -5.21 -13.58
N ALA A 445 -18.62 -5.32 -12.30
CA ALA A 445 -19.93 -5.04 -11.77
C ALA A 445 -20.32 -3.56 -11.94
N LEU A 446 -19.42 -2.64 -11.62
CA LEU A 446 -19.64 -1.20 -11.78
C LEU A 446 -19.81 -0.79 -13.25
N ALA A 447 -19.13 -1.45 -14.19
CA ALA A 447 -19.26 -1.16 -15.61
C ALA A 447 -20.66 -1.47 -16.15
N VAL A 448 -21.34 -2.51 -15.64
CA VAL A 448 -22.64 -3.00 -16.16
C VAL A 448 -23.81 -2.78 -15.20
N ALA A 449 -23.60 -1.97 -14.15
CA ALA A 449 -24.53 -1.80 -13.03
C ALA A 449 -25.93 -1.33 -13.43
N GLU A 450 -26.05 -0.56 -14.52
CA GLU A 450 -27.33 -0.06 -15.03
C GLU A 450 -28.14 -1.15 -15.73
N GLU A 451 -27.45 -2.07 -16.41
CA GLU A 451 -28.09 -3.16 -17.16
C GLU A 451 -28.44 -4.35 -16.24
N TYR A 452 -27.65 -4.57 -15.18
CA TYR A 452 -27.79 -5.73 -14.28
C TYR A 452 -27.80 -5.36 -12.78
N PRO A 453 -28.64 -4.42 -12.33
CA PRO A 453 -28.56 -3.86 -10.98
C PRO A 453 -28.71 -4.89 -9.86
N VAL A 454 -29.60 -5.87 -10.00
CA VAL A 454 -29.83 -6.91 -8.98
C VAL A 454 -28.61 -7.82 -8.79
N LEU A 455 -27.98 -8.22 -9.90
CA LEU A 455 -26.76 -9.03 -9.87
C LEU A 455 -25.61 -8.24 -9.24
N VAL A 456 -25.45 -6.98 -9.66
CA VAL A 456 -24.36 -6.12 -9.21
C VAL A 456 -24.46 -5.79 -7.73
N GLU A 457 -25.66 -5.49 -7.22
CA GLU A 457 -25.90 -5.32 -5.78
C GLU A 457 -25.41 -6.53 -4.98
N GLU A 458 -25.75 -7.75 -5.41
CA GLU A 458 -25.31 -8.96 -4.71
C GLU A 458 -23.79 -9.14 -4.77
N VAL A 459 -23.17 -8.87 -5.92
CA VAL A 459 -21.71 -8.96 -6.07
C VAL A 459 -21.02 -7.95 -5.15
N LEU A 460 -21.41 -6.67 -5.18
CA LEU A 460 -20.77 -5.62 -4.38
C LEU A 460 -20.94 -5.87 -2.88
N ALA A 461 -22.12 -6.29 -2.44
CA ALA A 461 -22.41 -6.62 -1.04
C ALA A 461 -21.53 -7.77 -0.48
N LYS A 462 -20.92 -8.58 -1.34
CA LYS A 462 -20.02 -9.69 -0.94
C LYS A 462 -18.55 -9.37 -1.20
N ALA A 463 -18.24 -8.73 -2.33
CA ALA A 463 -16.88 -8.41 -2.73
C ALA A 463 -16.22 -7.37 -1.79
N ILE A 464 -16.97 -6.34 -1.38
CA ILE A 464 -16.43 -5.27 -0.52
C ILE A 464 -16.03 -5.82 0.87
N PRO A 465 -16.88 -6.56 1.60
CA PRO A 465 -16.45 -7.19 2.86
C PRO A 465 -15.32 -8.23 2.69
N SER A 466 -15.30 -8.96 1.56
CA SER A 466 -14.22 -9.91 1.26
C SER A 466 -12.88 -9.19 1.11
N ALA A 467 -12.85 -8.06 0.38
CA ALA A 467 -11.67 -7.22 0.26
C ALA A 467 -11.26 -6.59 1.59
N ALA A 468 -12.22 -6.11 2.40
CA ALA A 468 -11.91 -5.53 3.71
C ALA A 468 -11.16 -6.51 4.63
N ALA A 469 -11.45 -7.80 4.53
CA ALA A 469 -10.81 -8.81 5.35
C ALA A 469 -9.32 -9.03 4.99
N ILE A 470 -8.98 -9.08 3.69
CA ILE A 470 -7.58 -9.30 3.26
C ILE A 470 -6.70 -8.07 3.51
N LEU A 471 -7.26 -6.85 3.46
CA LEU A 471 -6.50 -5.61 3.67
C LEU A 471 -5.92 -5.49 5.08
N ARG A 472 -6.42 -6.27 6.04
CA ARG A 472 -5.86 -6.35 7.40
C ARG A 472 -4.48 -7.02 7.48
N HIS A 473 -4.01 -7.62 6.37
CA HIS A 473 -2.66 -8.19 6.27
C HIS A 473 -1.57 -7.16 5.94
N PHE A 474 -1.94 -5.91 5.60
CA PHE A 474 -0.96 -4.83 5.59
C PHE A 474 -0.47 -4.59 7.02
N SER A 475 0.84 -4.39 7.21
CA SER A 475 1.37 -4.03 8.53
C SER A 475 0.75 -2.70 8.96
N ALA A 476 0.06 -2.69 10.11
CA ALA A 476 -0.70 -1.52 10.56
C ALA A 476 0.16 -0.27 10.77
N ASP A 477 1.46 -0.44 11.07
CA ASP A 477 2.40 0.65 11.37
C ASP A 477 3.06 1.28 10.13
N ALA A 478 3.23 0.50 9.06
CA ALA A 478 4.06 0.93 7.93
C ALA A 478 3.62 0.44 6.54
N GLY A 479 2.47 -0.24 6.41
CA GLY A 479 1.89 -0.66 5.12
C GLY A 479 2.69 -1.72 4.34
N GLY A 480 3.53 -2.50 5.01
CA GLY A 480 4.25 -3.64 4.44
C GLY A 480 3.30 -4.78 4.06
N TRP A 481 3.59 -5.43 2.93
CA TRP A 481 2.83 -6.60 2.46
C TRP A 481 3.57 -7.90 2.75
N TYR A 482 2.89 -8.83 3.43
CA TYR A 482 3.51 -10.05 3.96
C TYR A 482 4.05 -11.01 2.90
N GLU A 483 3.50 -10.98 1.67
CA GLU A 483 3.95 -11.82 0.56
C GLU A 483 5.17 -11.25 -0.18
N GLY A 484 5.72 -10.13 0.30
CA GLY A 484 6.94 -9.54 -0.21
C GLY A 484 6.75 -8.49 -1.31
N PRO A 485 7.86 -7.83 -1.71
CA PRO A 485 7.80 -6.66 -2.59
C PRO A 485 7.25 -6.95 -3.99
N GLY A 486 7.42 -8.16 -4.51
CA GLY A 486 6.81 -8.56 -5.79
C GLY A 486 5.28 -8.61 -5.72
N TYR A 487 4.73 -9.16 -4.64
CA TYR A 487 3.29 -9.28 -4.44
C TYR A 487 2.64 -8.04 -3.84
N TRP A 488 3.43 -7.13 -3.25
CA TRP A 488 2.98 -5.79 -2.94
C TRP A 488 2.49 -5.08 -4.21
N ASP A 489 3.27 -5.10 -5.30
CA ASP A 489 2.88 -4.40 -6.55
C ASP A 489 1.61 -5.04 -7.14
N TYR A 490 1.56 -6.37 -7.19
CA TYR A 490 0.39 -7.06 -7.72
C TYR A 490 -0.86 -6.77 -6.90
N THR A 491 -0.78 -6.87 -5.56
CA THR A 491 -1.90 -6.58 -4.66
C THR A 491 -2.33 -5.13 -4.72
N THR A 492 -1.39 -4.19 -4.52
CA THR A 492 -1.72 -2.76 -4.42
C THR A 492 -2.20 -2.19 -5.75
N SER A 493 -1.72 -2.70 -6.88
CA SER A 493 -2.18 -2.22 -8.18
C SER A 493 -3.65 -2.56 -8.45
N TYR A 494 -4.14 -3.73 -8.02
CA TYR A 494 -5.57 -4.07 -8.13
C TYR A 494 -6.41 -3.45 -7.01
N LEU A 495 -5.84 -3.30 -5.81
CA LEU A 495 -6.46 -2.55 -4.72
C LEU A 495 -6.79 -1.13 -5.17
N VAL A 496 -5.81 -0.39 -5.68
CA VAL A 496 -6.03 1.02 -6.05
C VAL A 496 -7.01 1.14 -7.22
N ARG A 497 -7.01 0.21 -8.17
CA ARG A 497 -8.03 0.19 -9.24
C ARG A 497 -9.42 -0.06 -8.69
N MET A 498 -9.56 -0.93 -7.70
CA MET A 498 -10.82 -1.19 -6.98
C MET A 498 -11.28 0.06 -6.22
N LEU A 499 -10.40 0.67 -5.40
CA LEU A 499 -10.72 1.88 -4.62
C LEU A 499 -11.11 3.03 -5.56
N ALA A 500 -10.27 3.35 -6.53
CA ALA A 500 -10.53 4.41 -7.49
C ALA A 500 -11.82 4.18 -8.29
N GLY A 501 -12.14 2.91 -8.62
CA GLY A 501 -13.39 2.56 -9.31
C GLY A 501 -14.62 2.74 -8.43
N LEU A 502 -14.58 2.28 -7.17
CA LEU A 502 -15.66 2.49 -6.20
C LEU A 502 -15.86 3.98 -5.93
N GLU A 503 -14.78 4.72 -5.68
CA GLU A 503 -14.81 6.15 -5.44
C GLU A 503 -15.38 6.93 -6.62
N SER A 504 -14.97 6.62 -7.86
CA SER A 504 -15.45 7.34 -9.04
C SER A 504 -16.88 6.95 -9.44
N ALA A 505 -17.27 5.68 -9.25
CA ALA A 505 -18.60 5.19 -9.63
C ALA A 505 -19.66 5.45 -8.54
N LEU A 506 -19.32 5.36 -7.25
CA LEU A 506 -20.26 5.40 -6.13
C LEU A 506 -20.02 6.57 -5.16
N GLY A 507 -18.89 7.27 -5.27
CA GLY A 507 -18.56 8.39 -4.38
C GLY A 507 -18.01 7.97 -3.01
N SER A 508 -17.77 6.68 -2.80
CA SER A 508 -17.18 6.10 -1.60
C SER A 508 -16.48 4.79 -1.93
N ASP A 509 -15.44 4.45 -1.17
CA ASP A 509 -14.81 3.13 -1.14
C ASP A 509 -15.28 2.27 0.05
N PHE A 510 -16.30 2.75 0.77
CA PHE A 510 -16.91 2.10 1.92
C PHE A 510 -15.95 1.82 3.08
N GLY A 511 -14.94 2.70 3.26
CA GLY A 511 -13.98 2.64 4.35
C GLY A 511 -12.81 1.69 4.11
N LEU A 512 -12.67 1.11 2.92
CA LEU A 512 -11.55 0.22 2.59
C LEU A 512 -10.19 0.94 2.69
N SER A 513 -10.11 2.21 2.26
CA SER A 513 -8.91 3.05 2.40
C SER A 513 -8.54 3.40 3.84
N ARG A 514 -9.46 3.23 4.78
CA ARG A 514 -9.26 3.54 6.21
C ARG A 514 -8.78 2.34 7.01
N ILE A 515 -8.68 1.16 6.39
CA ILE A 515 -8.09 -0.01 7.04
C ILE A 515 -6.61 0.29 7.31
N ALA A 516 -6.17 0.02 8.53
CA ALA A 516 -4.82 0.31 8.98
C ALA A 516 -3.76 -0.27 8.04
N GLY A 517 -2.72 0.51 7.74
CA GLY A 517 -1.65 0.14 6.82
C GLY A 517 -1.95 0.39 5.33
N VAL A 518 -3.22 0.59 4.93
CA VAL A 518 -3.55 0.82 3.51
C VAL A 518 -3.01 2.16 3.02
N ALA A 519 -3.14 3.23 3.80
CA ALA A 519 -2.62 4.56 3.42
C ALA A 519 -1.08 4.58 3.34
N GLU A 520 -0.44 3.82 4.22
CA GLU A 520 1.02 3.67 4.30
C GLU A 520 1.57 2.75 3.21
N ALA A 521 0.73 1.92 2.59
CA ALA A 521 1.15 0.90 1.62
C ALA A 521 1.94 1.50 0.44
N GLY A 522 1.65 2.73 0.03
CA GLY A 522 2.44 3.44 -0.99
C GLY A 522 3.91 3.61 -0.61
N ARG A 523 4.21 3.84 0.68
CA ARG A 523 5.57 4.09 1.18
C ARG A 523 6.42 2.83 1.26
N PHE A 524 5.82 1.64 1.23
CA PHE A 524 6.56 0.37 1.20
C PHE A 524 7.54 0.32 0.02
N ALA A 525 7.10 0.72 -1.19
CA ALA A 525 7.96 0.75 -2.38
C ALA A 525 9.18 1.66 -2.23
N LEU A 526 9.02 2.79 -1.53
CA LEU A 526 10.10 3.73 -1.27
C LEU A 526 11.09 3.18 -0.24
N LEU A 527 10.57 2.69 0.89
CA LEU A 527 11.36 2.30 2.05
C LEU A 527 12.04 0.94 1.89
N ASP A 528 11.47 0.04 1.08
CA ASP A 528 12.02 -1.29 0.78
C ASP A 528 13.01 -1.27 -0.41
N THR A 529 13.06 -0.18 -1.17
CA THR A 529 13.98 -0.03 -2.31
C THR A 529 15.30 0.63 -1.88
N SER A 530 16.41 -0.01 -2.24
CA SER A 530 17.76 0.50 -2.01
C SER A 530 18.18 1.60 -3.01
N PRO A 531 19.28 2.33 -2.76
CA PRO A 531 19.83 3.28 -3.73
C PRO A 531 20.24 2.65 -5.08
N ALA A 532 20.51 1.35 -5.09
CA ALA A 532 20.77 0.58 -6.32
C ALA A 532 19.50 0.22 -7.11
N LYS A 533 18.33 0.69 -6.65
CA LYS A 533 16.99 0.40 -7.19
C LYS A 533 16.64 -1.08 -7.11
N LEU A 534 17.05 -1.73 -6.02
CA LEU A 534 16.78 -3.13 -5.74
C LEU A 534 15.99 -3.23 -4.43
N SER A 535 14.85 -3.91 -4.45
CA SER A 535 14.07 -4.19 -3.24
C SER A 535 14.80 -5.11 -2.27
N PHE A 536 14.42 -5.10 -0.98
CA PHE A 536 14.72 -6.23 -0.11
C PHE A 536 13.78 -7.38 -0.50
N ASN A 537 14.21 -8.16 -1.48
CA ASN A 537 13.42 -9.28 -1.95
C ASN A 537 13.47 -10.44 -0.95
N PHE A 538 12.32 -10.71 -0.34
CA PHE A 538 11.99 -11.91 0.42
C PHE A 538 10.72 -12.53 -0.16
N ALA A 539 10.40 -13.77 0.26
CA ALA A 539 9.33 -14.55 -0.36
C ALA A 539 9.57 -14.73 -1.88
N ASP A 540 8.53 -15.04 -2.65
CA ASP A 540 8.60 -15.20 -4.12
C ASP A 540 8.78 -13.86 -4.86
N ALA A 541 9.73 -13.03 -4.44
CA ALA A 541 10.05 -11.75 -5.06
C ALA A 541 11.48 -11.73 -5.62
N GLY A 542 11.65 -11.05 -6.76
CA GLY A 542 12.97 -10.64 -7.24
C GLY A 542 13.38 -9.28 -6.67
N ALA A 543 14.68 -8.96 -6.75
CA ALA A 543 15.28 -7.71 -6.28
C ALA A 543 14.97 -6.49 -7.19
N GLY A 544 13.76 -6.38 -7.72
CA GLY A 544 13.40 -5.35 -8.70
C GLY A 544 13.21 -3.96 -8.08
N ASN A 545 13.24 -2.94 -8.94
CA ASN A 545 12.85 -1.59 -8.55
C ASN A 545 11.33 -1.55 -8.30
N MET A 546 10.92 -1.22 -7.07
CA MET A 546 9.51 -1.11 -6.74
C MET A 546 8.97 0.23 -7.21
N ARG A 547 7.98 0.18 -8.08
CA ARG A 547 7.35 1.35 -8.72
C ARG A 547 6.02 0.91 -9.30
N GLY A 548 5.09 1.86 -9.43
CA GLY A 548 3.80 1.59 -10.05
C GLY A 548 2.89 2.82 -10.00
N PRO A 549 1.93 2.93 -10.93
CA PRO A 549 1.04 4.08 -11.01
C PRO A 549 0.22 4.28 -9.73
N GLN A 550 -0.03 3.23 -8.95
CA GLN A 550 -0.72 3.30 -7.67
C GLN A 550 -0.08 4.28 -6.68
N LEU A 551 1.23 4.53 -6.79
CA LEU A 551 1.93 5.52 -5.95
C LEU A 551 1.46 6.95 -6.19
N PHE A 552 1.09 7.30 -7.43
CA PHE A 552 0.48 8.60 -7.68
C PHE A 552 -0.92 8.71 -7.11
N TRP A 553 -1.69 7.62 -7.13
CA TRP A 553 -3.00 7.61 -6.49
C TRP A 553 -2.87 7.78 -4.97
N PHE A 554 -1.97 7.05 -4.30
CA PHE A 554 -1.67 7.24 -2.88
C PHE A 554 -1.26 8.68 -2.57
N ALA A 555 -0.38 9.26 -3.38
CA ALA A 555 0.04 10.66 -3.22
C ALA A 555 -1.12 11.65 -3.31
N ARG A 556 -2.05 11.42 -4.24
CA ARG A 556 -3.25 12.24 -4.40
C ARG A 556 -4.24 12.07 -3.26
N ARG A 557 -4.43 10.83 -2.82
CA ARG A 557 -5.48 10.46 -1.87
C ARG A 557 -5.13 10.74 -0.41
N PHE A 558 -3.85 10.67 -0.04
CA PHE A 558 -3.35 10.76 1.34
C PHE A 558 -2.23 11.79 1.53
N ASN A 559 -2.15 12.78 0.64
CA ASN A 559 -1.14 13.85 0.69
C ASN A 559 0.29 13.30 0.87
N ASP A 560 0.69 12.34 0.04
CA ASP A 560 1.99 11.66 0.16
C ASP A 560 2.97 12.09 -0.95
N PRO A 561 3.62 13.27 -0.82
CA PRO A 561 4.54 13.79 -1.83
C PRO A 561 5.77 12.90 -2.05
N LEU A 562 6.10 12.02 -1.09
CA LEU A 562 7.21 11.06 -1.20
C LEU A 562 6.90 9.99 -2.25
N SER A 563 5.68 9.43 -2.26
CA SER A 563 5.26 8.43 -3.26
C SER A 563 5.23 9.02 -4.67
N ALA A 564 4.75 10.26 -4.83
CA ALA A 564 4.78 10.93 -6.12
C ALA A 564 6.22 11.23 -6.60
N TRP A 565 7.11 11.68 -5.71
CA TRP A 565 8.53 11.85 -6.05
C TRP A 565 9.18 10.52 -6.47
N HIS A 566 8.92 9.44 -5.75
CA HIS A 566 9.48 8.12 -6.04
C HIS A 566 9.02 7.64 -7.41
N GLN A 567 7.72 7.74 -7.71
CA GLN A 567 7.18 7.31 -9.00
C GLN A 567 7.65 8.17 -10.16
N ARG A 568 7.76 9.50 -10.01
CA ARG A 568 8.38 10.36 -11.05
C ARG A 568 9.84 10.00 -11.31
N THR A 569 10.58 9.62 -10.27
CA THR A 569 12.01 9.34 -10.37
C THR A 569 12.29 7.96 -10.97
N ASN A 570 11.41 6.98 -10.70
CA ASN A 570 11.66 5.58 -10.97
C ASN A 570 10.70 4.94 -11.99
N GLY A 571 9.55 5.55 -12.28
CA GLY A 571 8.52 5.09 -13.20
C GLY A 571 8.95 5.06 -14.67
N SER A 572 8.36 4.15 -15.44
CA SER A 572 8.58 4.02 -16.89
C SER A 572 7.39 4.48 -17.74
N GLY A 573 6.32 4.97 -17.11
CA GLY A 573 5.09 5.40 -17.77
C GLY A 573 4.16 4.24 -18.13
N SER A 574 2.92 4.33 -17.68
CA SER A 574 1.79 3.48 -18.05
C SER A 574 0.55 4.36 -18.25
N PRO A 575 -0.53 3.85 -18.87
CA PRO A 575 -1.78 4.60 -18.97
C PRO A 575 -2.28 5.15 -17.62
N LEU A 576 -2.14 4.38 -16.54
CA LEU A 576 -2.54 4.85 -15.21
C LEU A 576 -1.56 5.86 -14.60
N ASP A 577 -0.27 5.83 -14.96
CA ASP A 577 0.67 6.88 -14.55
C ASP A 577 0.25 8.24 -15.12
N LEU A 578 -0.23 8.26 -16.36
CA LEU A 578 -0.72 9.49 -17.00
C LEU A 578 -2.01 9.98 -16.34
N LEU A 579 -2.95 9.06 -16.08
CA LEU A 579 -4.23 9.42 -15.45
C LEU A 579 -4.08 9.88 -14.01
N TRP A 580 -3.19 9.27 -13.23
CA TRP A 580 -3.02 9.65 -11.82
C TRP A 580 -1.87 10.63 -11.60
N TYR A 581 -1.13 11.01 -12.65
CA TYR A 581 0.05 11.87 -12.53
C TYR A 581 -0.12 12.99 -11.51
N ASP A 582 0.81 13.02 -10.56
CA ASP A 582 0.92 14.06 -9.55
C ASP A 582 2.28 14.76 -9.70
N ALA A 583 2.21 16.06 -10.02
CA ALA A 583 3.39 16.89 -10.16
C ALA A 583 4.00 17.25 -8.79
N ARG A 584 3.23 17.19 -7.70
CA ARG A 584 3.69 17.44 -6.33
C ARG A 584 4.66 16.34 -5.92
N GLY A 585 5.77 16.68 -5.27
CA GLY A 585 6.57 15.65 -4.59
C GLY A 585 7.90 16.15 -4.09
N THR A 586 8.37 15.51 -3.04
CA THR A 586 9.56 15.91 -2.29
C THR A 586 10.44 14.69 -2.09
N SER A 587 11.75 14.84 -2.20
CA SER A 587 12.66 13.73 -1.94
C SER A 587 12.69 13.41 -0.43
N PRO A 588 12.89 12.15 -0.04
CA PRO A 588 13.04 11.78 1.36
C PRO A 588 14.11 12.59 2.09
N GLY A 589 15.27 12.81 1.44
CA GLY A 589 16.36 13.59 2.01
C GLY A 589 16.06 15.08 2.22
N ALA A 590 15.09 15.65 1.49
CA ALA A 590 14.71 17.07 1.65
C ALA A 590 13.82 17.33 2.87
N VAL A 591 13.18 16.29 3.41
CA VAL A 591 12.31 16.37 4.61
C VAL A 591 12.87 15.54 5.78
N ASP A 592 14.14 15.16 5.69
CA ASP A 592 14.81 14.29 6.67
C ASP A 592 14.02 13.01 6.96
N PHE A 593 13.34 12.42 5.96
CA PHE A 593 12.44 11.30 6.18
C PHE A 593 13.16 10.12 6.86
N ARG A 594 12.44 9.36 7.69
CA ARG A 594 13.02 8.23 8.45
C ARG A 594 13.85 7.32 7.56
N SER A 595 15.03 6.96 8.04
CA SER A 595 15.96 6.09 7.30
C SER A 595 15.71 4.60 7.55
N ASP A 596 15.05 4.27 8.66
CA ASP A 596 14.80 2.90 9.07
C ASP A 596 13.30 2.70 9.28
N VAL A 597 12.81 1.50 9.00
CA VAL A 597 11.41 1.14 9.22
C VAL A 597 11.33 -0.31 9.64
N HIS A 598 10.41 -0.57 10.56
CA HIS A 598 10.04 -1.89 11.01
C HIS A 598 8.59 -2.13 10.57
N TYR A 599 8.38 -3.15 9.73
CA TYR A 599 7.05 -3.60 9.31
C TYR A 599 6.60 -4.70 10.25
N ARG A 600 5.71 -4.37 11.18
CA ARG A 600 5.18 -5.32 12.15
C ARG A 600 3.78 -5.76 11.74
N GLY A 601 3.64 -7.05 11.52
CA GLY A 601 2.33 -7.67 11.40
C GLY A 601 1.54 -7.60 12.71
N ASP A 602 0.21 -7.59 12.59
CA ASP A 602 -0.69 -7.76 13.74
C ASP A 602 -0.49 -9.14 14.39
N THR A 603 -0.50 -9.20 15.71
CA THR A 603 -0.44 -10.41 16.54
C THR A 603 -1.67 -11.34 16.47
N SER A 604 -2.66 -11.04 15.64
CA SER A 604 -3.89 -11.83 15.45
C SER A 604 -3.73 -12.95 14.40
N ALA A 605 -4.85 -13.51 13.93
CA ALA A 605 -4.88 -14.50 12.84
C ALA A 605 -4.38 -13.95 11.48
N TYR A 606 -4.07 -12.66 11.40
CA TYR A 606 -3.76 -11.91 10.18
C TYR A 606 -2.28 -11.54 10.00
N ALA A 607 -1.35 -12.12 10.76
CA ALA A 607 0.06 -11.92 10.42
C ALA A 607 0.99 -13.10 10.69
N THR A 608 2.19 -13.02 10.10
CA THR A 608 3.36 -12.56 10.87
C THR A 608 4.49 -12.09 9.93
N GLN A 609 4.32 -10.97 9.21
CA GLN A 609 5.49 -10.31 8.62
C GLN A 609 6.23 -9.55 9.73
N ASP A 610 7.54 -9.69 9.77
CA ASP A 610 8.39 -8.96 10.70
C ASP A 610 9.69 -8.64 9.98
N VAL A 611 9.74 -7.48 9.33
CA VAL A 611 10.82 -7.07 8.41
C VAL A 611 11.33 -5.70 8.81
N VAL A 612 12.64 -5.52 8.78
CA VAL A 612 13.28 -4.22 9.01
C VAL A 612 14.10 -3.83 7.79
N THR A 613 13.98 -2.58 7.36
CA THR A 613 14.96 -1.97 6.46
C THR A 613 15.68 -0.83 7.17
N MET A 614 16.96 -0.67 6.87
CA MET A 614 17.82 0.37 7.42
C MET A 614 18.67 0.97 6.30
N ARG A 615 18.95 2.26 6.35
CA ARG A 615 19.87 2.90 5.40
C ARG A 615 20.70 3.98 6.04
N THR A 616 21.87 4.28 5.47
CA THR A 616 22.75 5.33 6.01
C THR A 616 22.36 6.73 5.56
N ASP A 617 21.84 6.88 4.34
CA ASP A 617 21.54 8.18 3.73
C ASP A 617 20.50 8.06 2.59
N TRP A 618 19.78 9.14 2.31
CA TRP A 618 18.78 9.23 1.23
C TRP A 618 19.29 9.88 -0.06
N ASN A 619 20.36 10.67 0.02
CA ASN A 619 20.85 11.53 -1.05
C ASN A 619 22.07 10.94 -1.79
N SER A 620 22.62 9.82 -1.32
CA SER A 620 23.80 9.17 -1.87
C SER A 620 23.47 7.83 -2.52
N THR A 621 23.91 7.66 -3.77
CA THR A 621 23.87 6.36 -4.46
C THR A 621 24.85 5.34 -3.87
N ALA A 622 25.80 5.79 -3.04
CA ALA A 622 26.74 4.94 -2.33
C ALA A 622 26.25 4.52 -0.93
N ALA A 623 25.11 5.06 -0.47
CA ALA A 623 24.57 4.76 0.85
C ALA A 623 24.41 3.25 1.05
N ALA A 624 24.70 2.80 2.28
CA ALA A 624 24.45 1.41 2.61
C ALA A 624 22.95 1.22 2.90
N PHE A 625 22.41 0.11 2.42
CA PHE A 625 21.03 -0.31 2.66
C PHE A 625 21.04 -1.76 3.11
N LEU A 626 20.24 -2.04 4.13
CA LEU A 626 20.15 -3.34 4.77
C LEU A 626 18.67 -3.72 4.90
N GLY A 627 18.32 -4.91 4.42
CA GLY A 627 17.05 -5.55 4.71
C GLY A 627 17.28 -6.74 5.64
N PHE A 628 16.43 -6.93 6.64
CA PHE A 628 16.52 -8.02 7.61
C PHE A 628 15.15 -8.60 7.93
N LYS A 629 15.01 -9.92 7.88
CA LYS A 629 13.72 -10.60 7.98
C LYS A 629 13.64 -11.55 9.18
N ALA A 630 12.53 -11.45 9.90
CA ALA A 630 11.97 -12.44 10.80
C ALA A 630 10.53 -12.78 10.33
N GLY A 631 9.63 -13.09 11.26
CA GLY A 631 8.22 -13.36 10.98
C GLY A 631 7.92 -14.84 10.76
N LYS A 632 6.85 -15.11 10.03
CA LYS A 632 6.36 -16.46 9.73
C LYS A 632 7.30 -17.15 8.77
N VAL A 633 7.61 -18.39 9.09
CA VAL A 633 8.37 -19.30 8.24
C VAL A 633 7.40 -20.03 7.32
N GLY A 634 7.62 -19.95 6.00
CA GLY A 634 6.89 -20.72 5.00
C GLY A 634 5.40 -20.37 4.85
N ASP A 635 5.01 -19.11 5.07
CA ASP A 635 3.67 -18.62 4.74
C ASP A 635 3.45 -18.53 3.22
N SER A 636 2.21 -18.29 2.74
CA SER A 636 1.79 -18.20 1.31
C SER A 636 2.93 -18.21 0.28
N HIS A 637 3.48 -17.05 -0.10
CA HIS A 637 4.64 -16.92 -0.98
C HIS A 637 5.98 -16.89 -0.22
N GLY A 638 5.99 -16.92 1.11
CA GLY A 638 7.17 -16.92 1.96
C GLY A 638 8.00 -18.21 1.90
N HIS A 639 9.26 -18.11 2.30
CA HIS A 639 10.24 -19.21 2.26
C HIS A 639 10.64 -19.67 3.67
N LEU A 640 11.61 -20.58 3.76
CA LEU A 640 12.28 -20.93 5.01
C LEU A 640 13.45 -19.97 5.29
N ASP A 641 13.15 -18.67 5.35
CA ASP A 641 14.09 -17.56 5.27
C ASP A 641 14.18 -16.73 6.55
N ALA A 642 13.76 -17.27 7.71
CA ALA A 642 13.87 -16.53 8.97
C ALA A 642 15.34 -16.23 9.28
N GLY A 643 15.64 -14.96 9.55
CA GLY A 643 16.99 -14.44 9.75
C GLY A 643 17.70 -14.00 8.47
N SER A 644 17.10 -14.14 7.29
CA SER A 644 17.70 -13.70 6.01
C SER A 644 17.89 -12.18 5.98
N PHE A 645 18.90 -11.73 5.23
CA PHE A 645 19.23 -10.33 5.06
C PHE A 645 19.80 -10.05 3.66
N VAL A 646 19.75 -8.79 3.22
CA VAL A 646 20.47 -8.29 2.04
C VAL A 646 21.28 -7.07 2.41
N LEU A 647 22.36 -6.82 1.69
CA LEU A 647 23.24 -5.67 1.94
C LEU A 647 23.67 -5.01 0.64
N ASP A 648 23.41 -3.72 0.56
CA ASP A 648 23.87 -2.84 -0.51
C ASP A 648 24.82 -1.80 0.07
N ALA A 649 25.86 -1.43 -0.66
CA ALA A 649 26.74 -0.32 -0.36
C ALA A 649 27.56 0.05 -1.60
N TRP A 650 27.95 1.32 -1.73
CA TRP A 650 28.71 1.82 -2.90
C TRP A 650 28.04 1.51 -4.24
N GLY A 651 26.70 1.59 -4.28
CA GLY A 651 25.91 1.35 -5.49
C GLY A 651 25.87 -0.12 -5.95
N LYS A 652 26.31 -1.08 -5.12
CA LYS A 652 26.26 -2.52 -5.40
C LYS A 652 25.40 -3.25 -4.37
N ARG A 653 24.63 -4.25 -4.82
CA ARG A 653 24.12 -5.34 -3.97
C ARG A 653 25.27 -6.32 -3.76
N TRP A 654 25.66 -6.51 -2.52
CA TRP A 654 26.75 -7.40 -2.12
C TRP A 654 26.22 -8.75 -1.69
N ILE A 655 25.22 -8.74 -0.80
CA ILE A 655 24.57 -9.94 -0.29
C ILE A 655 23.19 -10.04 -0.93
N TYR A 656 22.97 -11.09 -1.71
CA TYR A 656 21.79 -11.31 -2.54
C TYR A 656 20.84 -12.31 -1.88
N ASP A 657 19.54 -12.14 -2.10
CA ASP A 657 18.58 -13.23 -1.98
C ASP A 657 18.17 -13.67 -3.40
N LEU A 658 18.04 -14.98 -3.62
CA LEU A 658 17.79 -15.55 -4.95
C LEU A 658 16.31 -15.43 -5.38
N GLY A 659 15.41 -15.18 -4.43
CA GLY A 659 13.96 -15.12 -4.67
C GLY A 659 13.34 -16.48 -5.01
N GLY A 660 12.14 -16.45 -5.57
CA GLY A 660 11.37 -17.66 -5.90
C GLY A 660 12.00 -18.56 -6.97
N ASP A 661 11.51 -19.81 -7.01
CA ASP A 661 11.78 -20.78 -8.07
C ASP A 661 10.62 -20.84 -9.11
N ASP A 662 10.73 -21.71 -10.11
CA ASP A 662 9.70 -21.90 -11.14
C ASP A 662 8.40 -22.48 -10.57
N TYR A 663 7.29 -21.78 -10.76
CA TYR A 663 5.95 -22.20 -10.31
C TYR A 663 5.44 -23.45 -11.03
N ALA A 664 6.05 -23.84 -12.16
CA ALA A 664 5.76 -25.10 -12.84
C ALA A 664 6.37 -26.33 -12.13
N LEU A 665 7.18 -26.13 -11.09
CA LEU A 665 7.74 -27.24 -10.32
C LEU A 665 6.66 -28.08 -9.61
N PRO A 666 6.79 -29.43 -9.58
CA PRO A 666 5.79 -30.31 -8.99
C PRO A 666 5.52 -30.06 -7.49
N GLY A 667 4.33 -29.56 -7.17
CA GLY A 667 3.94 -29.28 -5.79
C GLY A 667 4.60 -28.04 -5.21
N TYR A 668 4.92 -27.04 -6.05
CA TYR A 668 5.44 -25.74 -5.62
C TYR A 668 4.60 -25.09 -4.51
N PHE A 669 3.29 -25.11 -4.63
CA PHE A 669 2.36 -24.59 -3.61
C PHE A 669 1.91 -25.67 -2.60
N GLY A 670 2.66 -26.78 -2.51
CA GLY A 670 2.39 -27.90 -1.62
C GLY A 670 3.60 -28.27 -0.76
N SER A 671 3.58 -29.46 -0.17
CA SER A 671 4.63 -29.90 0.76
C SER A 671 6.00 -30.13 0.09
N SER A 672 6.04 -30.36 -1.22
CA SER A 672 7.29 -30.54 -1.98
C SER A 672 8.15 -29.28 -2.05
N ARG A 673 7.56 -28.10 -1.81
CA ARG A 673 8.25 -26.80 -1.87
C ARG A 673 9.54 -26.75 -1.06
N TRP A 674 9.54 -27.39 0.11
CA TRP A 674 10.66 -27.41 1.05
C TRP A 674 11.80 -28.35 0.64
N THR A 675 11.75 -28.88 -0.59
CA THR A 675 12.83 -29.65 -1.21
C THR A 675 13.62 -28.86 -2.25
N TYR A 676 13.15 -27.66 -2.62
CA TYR A 676 13.82 -26.80 -3.57
C TYR A 676 14.78 -25.85 -2.85
N TYR A 677 16.01 -25.75 -3.37
CA TYR A 677 17.11 -24.98 -2.79
C TYR A 677 16.71 -23.56 -2.43
N ARG A 678 16.06 -22.84 -3.36
CA ARG A 678 15.68 -21.44 -3.21
C ARG A 678 14.59 -21.18 -2.16
N LEU A 679 13.91 -22.22 -1.71
CA LEU A 679 12.76 -22.13 -0.80
C LEU A 679 13.11 -22.71 0.59
N ARG A 680 14.38 -23.08 0.77
CA ARG A 680 14.98 -23.67 1.97
C ARG A 680 15.97 -22.69 2.60
N ALA A 681 16.22 -22.81 3.90
CA ALA A 681 17.13 -21.91 4.61
C ALA A 681 18.56 -21.92 4.04
N GLU A 682 19.02 -23.06 3.51
CA GLU A 682 20.32 -23.16 2.83
C GLU A 682 20.44 -22.31 1.56
N GLY A 683 19.32 -21.90 0.95
CA GLY A 683 19.25 -21.00 -0.19
C GLY A 683 19.12 -19.52 0.18
N HIS A 684 19.06 -19.20 1.48
CA HIS A 684 18.95 -17.84 2.01
C HIS A 684 20.18 -17.45 2.85
N ASN A 685 20.22 -16.18 3.27
CA ASN A 685 21.35 -15.61 4.02
C ASN A 685 21.17 -15.84 5.53
N THR A 686 21.02 -17.10 5.92
CA THR A 686 20.66 -17.49 7.29
C THR A 686 21.43 -18.72 7.78
N LEU A 687 21.04 -19.23 8.95
CA LEU A 687 21.60 -20.43 9.58
C LEU A 687 20.88 -21.69 9.09
N VAL A 688 21.62 -22.79 9.01
CA VAL A 688 21.08 -24.16 8.92
C VAL A 688 21.62 -24.95 10.10
N ILE A 689 20.73 -25.58 10.88
CA ILE A 689 21.09 -26.34 12.08
C ILE A 689 20.66 -27.80 11.87
N ASN A 690 21.62 -28.71 11.98
CA ASN A 690 21.47 -30.15 11.74
C ASN A 690 20.92 -30.45 10.33
N PRO A 691 21.66 -30.11 9.26
CA PRO A 691 21.19 -30.26 7.89
C PRO A 691 20.78 -31.71 7.59
N SER A 692 19.65 -31.86 6.91
CA SER A 692 19.07 -33.16 6.55
C SER A 692 18.16 -33.03 5.33
N SER A 693 17.51 -34.13 4.93
CA SER A 693 16.51 -34.08 3.86
C SER A 693 15.22 -33.33 4.24
N ALA A 694 14.92 -33.20 5.54
CA ALA A 694 13.77 -32.46 6.05
C ALA A 694 13.96 -30.94 5.91
N ALA A 695 12.89 -30.15 6.07
CA ALA A 695 12.95 -28.69 6.05
C ALA A 695 13.95 -28.13 7.09
N ASP A 696 14.80 -27.19 6.68
CA ASP A 696 15.87 -26.63 7.52
C ASP A 696 15.34 -25.73 8.66
N GLN A 697 14.13 -25.20 8.49
CA GLN A 697 13.37 -24.47 9.50
C GLN A 697 11.95 -25.05 9.60
N LYS A 698 11.32 -24.91 10.76
CA LYS A 698 9.95 -25.37 11.01
C LYS A 698 8.94 -24.50 10.28
N VAL A 699 8.27 -25.08 9.29
CA VAL A 699 7.15 -24.45 8.56
C VAL A 699 6.07 -24.01 9.54
N GLY A 700 5.60 -22.78 9.42
CA GLY A 700 4.59 -22.17 10.28
C GLY A 700 5.11 -21.62 11.62
N ALA A 701 6.40 -21.76 11.93
CA ALA A 701 6.99 -21.11 13.09
C ALA A 701 6.94 -19.58 12.95
N ILE A 702 6.72 -18.90 14.08
CA ILE A 702 6.74 -17.44 14.15
C ILE A 702 8.04 -17.02 14.84
N THR A 703 8.86 -16.25 14.13
CA THR A 703 10.05 -15.57 14.66
C THR A 703 9.78 -14.08 14.77
N SER A 704 10.50 -13.37 15.65
CA SER A 704 10.19 -11.96 15.92
C SER A 704 11.43 -11.10 16.07
N ILE A 705 11.35 -9.85 15.59
CA ILE A 705 12.30 -8.80 15.93
C ILE A 705 11.99 -8.34 17.36
N ILE A 706 12.82 -8.76 18.29
CA ILE A 706 12.68 -8.48 19.73
C ILE A 706 13.31 -7.15 20.14
N ARG A 707 14.03 -6.49 19.23
CA ARG A 707 14.58 -5.15 19.41
C ARG A 707 14.82 -4.49 18.05
N GLN A 708 14.40 -3.24 17.90
CA GLN A 708 14.82 -2.34 16.83
C GLN A 708 15.17 -0.99 17.49
N GLN A 709 16.28 -0.39 17.09
CA GLN A 709 16.69 0.95 17.52
C GLN A 709 17.33 1.71 16.36
N SER A 710 17.11 3.02 16.33
CA SER A 710 17.72 3.94 15.37
C SER A 710 18.29 5.15 16.10
N SER A 711 19.41 5.66 15.61
CA SER A 711 20.09 6.87 16.07
C SER A 711 20.73 7.58 14.87
N ALA A 712 21.28 8.78 15.07
CA ALA A 712 22.01 9.50 14.04
C ALA A 712 23.27 8.75 13.54
N ASP A 713 23.82 7.86 14.38
CA ASP A 713 25.12 7.21 14.15
C ASP A 713 25.00 5.74 13.75
N ALA A 714 23.90 5.09 14.10
CA ALA A 714 23.68 3.67 13.83
C ALA A 714 22.20 3.27 13.85
N ALA A 715 21.91 2.10 13.29
CA ALA A 715 20.66 1.38 13.44
C ALA A 715 20.95 -0.08 13.85
N LEU A 716 20.12 -0.69 14.69
CA LEU A 716 20.26 -2.11 15.02
C LEU A 716 18.91 -2.81 15.14
N SER A 717 18.92 -4.11 14.85
CA SER A 717 17.81 -5.02 15.12
C SER A 717 18.29 -6.35 15.67
N ILE A 718 17.46 -7.00 16.49
CA ILE A 718 17.70 -8.35 17.02
C ILE A 718 16.46 -9.19 16.77
N ALA A 719 16.63 -10.33 16.11
CA ALA A 719 15.60 -11.35 15.93
C ALA A 719 15.79 -12.51 16.90
N ASP A 720 14.69 -13.02 17.46
CA ASP A 720 14.63 -14.35 18.05
C ASP A 720 14.14 -15.35 16.98
N LEU A 721 15.05 -16.22 16.55
CA LEU A 721 14.82 -17.25 15.54
C LEU A 721 14.61 -18.63 16.16
N THR A 722 14.61 -18.74 17.50
CA THR A 722 14.66 -20.03 18.21
C THR A 722 13.54 -20.98 17.80
N SER A 723 12.33 -20.45 17.64
CA SER A 723 11.14 -21.23 17.26
C SER A 723 11.31 -21.94 15.92
N ALA A 724 12.06 -21.36 14.98
CA ALA A 724 12.28 -21.87 13.64
C ALA A 724 13.17 -23.13 13.62
N TYR A 725 14.01 -23.36 14.62
CA TYR A 725 14.99 -24.46 14.60
C TYR A 725 14.62 -25.62 15.53
N THR A 726 15.00 -26.82 15.13
CA THR A 726 14.93 -28.02 15.98
C THR A 726 16.32 -28.33 16.53
N GLY A 727 16.41 -28.67 17.82
CA GLY A 727 17.68 -29.00 18.48
C GLY A 727 18.45 -27.82 19.06
N ALA A 728 18.00 -26.59 18.83
CA ALA A 728 18.49 -25.39 19.51
C ALA A 728 17.54 -24.96 20.64
N THR A 729 18.10 -24.47 21.74
CA THR A 729 17.37 -23.85 22.86
C THR A 729 17.38 -22.33 22.77
N ARG A 730 18.31 -21.75 22.00
CA ARG A 730 18.36 -20.32 21.69
C ARG A 730 19.02 -20.10 20.35
N VAL A 731 18.38 -19.29 19.50
CA VAL A 731 18.97 -18.80 18.24
C VAL A 731 18.59 -17.33 18.11
N TRP A 732 19.49 -16.44 18.52
CA TRP A 732 19.30 -15.00 18.33
C TRP A 732 20.22 -14.49 17.24
N ARG A 733 19.71 -13.60 16.39
CA ARG A 733 20.49 -12.92 15.36
C ARG A 733 20.36 -11.41 15.53
N GLY A 734 21.47 -10.72 15.76
CA GLY A 734 21.56 -9.27 15.76
C GLY A 734 22.23 -8.75 14.49
N ILE A 735 21.74 -7.63 13.98
CA ILE A 735 22.37 -6.89 12.90
C ILE A 735 22.45 -5.40 13.25
N LYS A 736 23.61 -4.78 13.07
CA LYS A 736 23.86 -3.37 13.39
C LYS A 736 24.54 -2.67 12.22
N LEU A 737 23.89 -1.66 11.67
CA LEU A 737 24.40 -0.77 10.62
C LEU A 737 25.06 0.46 11.26
N ASN A 738 26.31 0.73 10.91
CA ASN A 738 27.03 1.96 11.25
C ASN A 738 26.80 3.00 10.15
N ARG A 739 26.28 4.18 10.50
CA ARG A 739 25.98 5.26 9.54
C ARG A 739 27.22 6.01 9.08
N PHE A 740 28.32 5.97 9.85
CA PHE A 740 29.55 6.68 9.50
C PHE A 740 30.26 6.08 8.29
N ASP A 741 30.36 4.76 8.22
CA ASP A 741 31.12 4.05 7.18
C ASP A 741 30.29 3.02 6.40
N GLY A 742 29.02 2.83 6.76
CA GLY A 742 28.14 1.84 6.15
C GLY A 742 28.49 0.40 6.51
N SER A 743 29.36 0.16 7.50
CA SER A 743 29.70 -1.18 7.94
C SER A 743 28.55 -1.84 8.70
N VAL A 744 28.45 -3.15 8.59
CA VAL A 744 27.40 -3.96 9.23
C VAL A 744 28.01 -5.05 10.09
N LEU A 745 27.71 -5.04 11.39
CA LEU A 745 28.02 -6.14 12.30
C LEU A 745 26.80 -7.07 12.39
N LEU A 746 26.97 -8.32 11.96
CA LEU A 746 26.00 -9.39 12.16
C LEU A 746 26.54 -10.35 13.23
N GLN A 747 25.68 -10.73 14.18
CA GLN A 747 26.03 -11.67 15.23
C GLN A 747 24.91 -12.67 15.48
N ASP A 748 25.28 -13.95 15.57
CA ASP A 748 24.41 -15.04 15.97
C ASP A 748 24.83 -15.58 17.35
N GLU A 749 23.85 -15.82 18.22
CA GLU A 749 24.02 -16.53 19.49
C GLU A 749 23.21 -17.82 19.48
N ILE A 750 23.91 -18.95 19.49
CA ILE A 750 23.35 -20.28 19.27
C ILE A 750 23.63 -21.13 20.50
N GLU A 751 22.57 -21.62 21.12
CA GLU A 751 22.63 -22.59 22.21
C GLU A 751 21.83 -23.83 21.83
N ALA A 752 22.38 -25.00 22.14
CA ALA A 752 21.79 -26.29 21.85
C ALA A 752 22.00 -27.24 23.03
N ALA A 753 20.97 -28.03 23.35
CA ALA A 753 21.02 -29.02 24.43
C ALA A 753 21.98 -30.19 24.11
N ALA A 754 22.24 -30.43 22.84
CA ALA A 754 23.19 -31.42 22.34
C ALA A 754 24.08 -30.78 21.25
N ALA A 755 25.22 -31.42 20.96
CA ALA A 755 26.13 -30.98 19.92
C ALA A 755 25.41 -30.89 18.55
N ALA A 756 25.27 -29.67 18.02
CA ALA A 756 24.59 -29.38 16.77
C ALA A 756 25.59 -29.11 15.63
N ASP A 757 25.24 -29.53 14.42
CA ASP A 757 25.99 -29.18 13.21
C ASP A 757 25.42 -27.89 12.61
N VAL A 758 26.18 -26.80 12.64
CA VAL A 758 25.69 -25.47 12.27
C VAL A 758 26.41 -24.95 11.03
N TRP A 759 25.62 -24.50 10.06
CA TRP A 759 26.09 -23.77 8.88
C TRP A 759 25.53 -22.35 8.89
N TRP A 760 26.36 -21.41 8.47
CA TRP A 760 25.99 -20.02 8.21
C TRP A 760 26.23 -19.70 6.73
N PHE A 761 25.28 -19.04 6.06
CA PHE A 761 25.40 -18.69 4.65
C PHE A 761 25.16 -17.21 4.37
N ALA A 762 25.84 -16.68 3.36
CA ALA A 762 25.52 -15.43 2.69
C ALA A 762 25.84 -15.52 1.18
N HIS A 763 24.87 -15.24 0.33
CA HIS A 763 24.96 -15.41 -1.11
C HIS A 763 25.49 -14.15 -1.78
N VAL A 764 26.37 -14.35 -2.77
CA VAL A 764 27.01 -13.29 -3.55
C VAL A 764 26.87 -13.62 -5.03
N LYS A 765 26.75 -12.59 -5.88
CA LYS A 765 26.72 -12.76 -7.34
C LYS A 765 28.07 -12.36 -7.94
N LEU A 766 29.02 -13.29 -7.93
CA LEU A 766 30.42 -13.08 -8.25
C LEU A 766 31.02 -14.32 -8.90
N ASP A 767 32.02 -14.13 -9.75
CA ASP A 767 32.93 -15.22 -10.13
C ASP A 767 33.91 -15.52 -8.99
N THR A 768 34.43 -16.75 -8.93
CA THR A 768 35.37 -17.17 -7.88
C THR A 768 36.66 -16.34 -7.88
N SER A 769 37.07 -15.81 -9.03
CA SER A 769 38.22 -14.90 -9.16
C SER A 769 38.01 -13.53 -8.50
N GLN A 770 36.76 -13.17 -8.20
CA GLN A 770 36.39 -11.92 -7.55
C GLN A 770 36.26 -12.06 -6.03
N VAL A 771 36.57 -13.24 -5.48
CA VAL A 771 36.53 -13.54 -4.05
C VAL A 771 37.90 -14.00 -3.60
N GLU A 772 38.54 -13.22 -2.74
CA GLU A 772 39.85 -13.54 -2.17
C GLU A 772 39.70 -13.84 -0.67
N ILE A 773 39.83 -15.11 -0.28
CA ILE A 773 39.83 -15.52 1.14
C ILE A 773 41.25 -15.38 1.70
N SER A 774 41.40 -14.80 2.89
CA SER A 774 42.69 -14.71 3.58
C SER A 774 43.25 -16.09 3.93
N ALA A 775 44.57 -16.20 4.03
CA ALA A 775 45.23 -17.48 4.29
C ALA A 775 44.79 -18.17 5.61
N ASP A 776 44.38 -17.38 6.61
CA ASP A 776 43.85 -17.88 7.88
C ASP A 776 42.34 -18.20 7.83
N GLY A 777 41.69 -17.97 6.69
CA GLY A 777 40.26 -18.16 6.49
C GLY A 777 39.37 -17.17 7.23
N THR A 778 39.92 -16.18 7.93
CA THR A 778 39.11 -15.30 8.79
C THR A 778 38.52 -14.10 8.06
N SER A 779 38.90 -13.85 6.81
CA SER A 779 38.31 -12.78 6.01
C SER A 779 38.20 -13.13 4.54
N ALA A 780 37.30 -12.43 3.85
CA ALA A 780 37.18 -12.46 2.39
C ALA A 780 37.09 -11.04 1.83
N MET A 781 37.80 -10.76 0.74
CA MET A 781 37.62 -9.55 -0.06
C MET A 781 36.75 -9.89 -1.27
N LEU A 782 35.60 -9.21 -1.39
CA LEU A 782 34.70 -9.31 -2.53
C LEU A 782 34.90 -8.09 -3.42
N THR A 783 34.99 -8.29 -4.74
CA THR A 783 35.23 -7.18 -5.69
C THR A 783 34.18 -7.13 -6.80
N GLN A 784 33.48 -6.01 -6.93
CA GLN A 784 32.56 -5.72 -8.03
C GLN A 784 33.00 -4.45 -8.76
N GLY A 785 33.72 -4.60 -9.88
CA GLY A 785 34.35 -3.47 -10.55
C GLY A 785 35.53 -2.95 -9.74
N THR A 786 35.50 -1.69 -9.34
CA THR A 786 36.52 -1.04 -8.47
C THR A 786 36.14 -1.05 -6.99
N GLU A 787 34.88 -1.31 -6.71
CA GLU A 787 34.24 -1.29 -5.42
C GLU A 787 34.50 -2.63 -4.73
N ARG A 788 34.66 -2.59 -3.40
CA ARG A 788 35.04 -3.75 -2.61
C ARG A 788 34.23 -3.85 -1.32
N LEU A 789 33.95 -5.09 -0.90
CA LEU A 789 33.42 -5.40 0.41
C LEU A 789 34.35 -6.39 1.10
N TRP A 790 34.83 -6.01 2.28
CA TRP A 790 35.60 -6.90 3.13
C TRP A 790 34.70 -7.53 4.17
N VAL A 791 34.71 -8.86 4.21
CA VAL A 791 33.95 -9.67 5.16
C VAL A 791 34.94 -10.23 6.16
N LYS A 792 34.75 -9.96 7.46
CA LYS A 792 35.65 -10.39 8.53
C LYS A 792 34.89 -11.23 9.56
N VAL A 793 35.36 -12.43 9.82
CA VAL A 793 34.91 -13.26 10.94
C VAL A 793 35.67 -12.83 12.19
N LEU A 794 34.91 -12.47 13.23
CA LEU A 794 35.44 -12.03 14.53
C LEU A 794 35.49 -13.16 15.55
N THR A 795 34.73 -14.24 15.31
CA THR A 795 34.69 -15.40 16.20
C THR A 795 35.96 -16.27 16.08
N PRO A 796 36.69 -16.51 17.18
CA PRO A 796 37.86 -17.37 17.17
C PRO A 796 37.55 -18.80 16.73
N GLY A 797 38.36 -19.34 15.82
CA GLY A 797 38.24 -20.71 15.32
C GLY A 797 37.09 -20.94 14.33
N ALA A 798 36.47 -19.87 13.82
CA ALA A 798 35.56 -19.92 12.69
C ALA A 798 36.28 -19.43 11.43
N SER A 799 36.02 -20.06 10.28
CA SER A 799 36.65 -19.74 9.00
C SER A 799 35.61 -19.67 7.88
N LEU A 800 35.80 -18.74 6.96
CA LEU A 800 35.04 -18.60 5.73
C LEU A 800 35.49 -19.63 4.69
N ALA A 801 34.51 -20.17 3.98
CA ALA A 801 34.66 -20.88 2.73
C ALA A 801 33.79 -20.24 1.65
N VAL A 802 34.15 -20.46 0.39
CA VAL A 802 33.31 -20.11 -0.77
C VAL A 802 32.83 -21.41 -1.39
N MET A 803 31.52 -21.50 -1.60
CA MET A 803 30.85 -22.66 -2.16
C MET A 803 29.96 -22.25 -3.34
N PRO A 804 29.66 -23.18 -4.27
CA PRO A 804 28.57 -22.96 -5.22
C PRO A 804 27.24 -22.74 -4.48
N ALA A 805 26.35 -21.92 -5.05
CA ALA A 805 24.97 -21.78 -4.59
C ALA A 805 24.15 -23.04 -4.95
N ALA A 806 24.43 -24.14 -4.26
CA ALA A 806 23.85 -25.45 -4.46
C ALA A 806 23.52 -26.12 -3.10
N PRO A 807 22.60 -27.12 -3.08
CA PRO A 807 22.25 -27.85 -1.87
C PRO A 807 23.46 -28.50 -1.18
N LEU A 808 23.42 -28.57 0.15
CA LEU A 808 24.36 -29.40 0.91
C LEU A 808 24.21 -30.89 0.53
N PRO A 809 25.25 -31.73 0.75
CA PRO A 809 25.18 -33.16 0.40
C PRO A 809 24.02 -33.93 1.04
N THR A 810 23.52 -33.47 2.20
CA THR A 810 22.39 -34.05 2.93
C THR A 810 21.03 -33.54 2.46
N SER A 811 21.01 -32.45 1.71
CA SER A 811 19.80 -31.76 1.26
C SER A 811 19.27 -32.35 -0.04
N PRO A 812 17.95 -32.30 -0.29
CA PRO A 812 17.35 -32.72 -1.54
C PRO A 812 17.76 -31.78 -2.70
N ASN A 813 17.79 -32.31 -3.92
CA ASN A 813 18.01 -31.52 -5.13
C ASN A 813 17.17 -32.02 -6.31
N PRO A 814 15.85 -31.79 -6.31
CA PRO A 814 14.98 -32.19 -7.41
C PRO A 814 15.37 -31.50 -8.72
N ALA A 815 15.17 -32.17 -9.85
CA ALA A 815 15.42 -31.59 -11.17
C ALA A 815 14.40 -30.49 -11.53
N GLY A 816 14.77 -29.60 -12.45
CA GLY A 816 13.88 -28.57 -13.02
C GLY A 816 13.94 -27.20 -12.34
N GLN A 817 14.65 -27.08 -11.22
CA GLN A 817 14.85 -25.81 -10.52
C GLN A 817 15.59 -24.79 -11.39
N ASN A 818 15.31 -23.51 -11.16
CA ASN A 818 16.01 -22.40 -11.78
C ASN A 818 17.52 -22.49 -11.51
N ALA A 819 18.32 -22.27 -12.56
CA ALA A 819 19.76 -22.27 -12.43
C ALA A 819 20.24 -21.12 -11.52
N ASN A 820 21.12 -21.43 -10.57
CA ASN A 820 21.77 -20.43 -9.70
C ASN A 820 23.08 -19.92 -10.33
N ALA A 821 23.10 -19.79 -11.66
CA ALA A 821 24.29 -19.40 -12.40
C ALA A 821 24.81 -18.01 -11.96
N GLY A 822 26.12 -17.92 -11.72
CA GLY A 822 26.78 -16.71 -11.24
C GLY A 822 26.57 -16.40 -9.76
N PHE A 823 25.89 -17.27 -9.00
CA PHE A 823 25.79 -17.16 -7.55
C PHE A 823 26.75 -18.12 -6.84
N LEU A 824 27.44 -17.58 -5.84
CA LEU A 824 28.23 -18.31 -4.85
C LEU A 824 27.62 -18.06 -3.48
N LYS A 825 28.01 -18.87 -2.49
CA LYS A 825 27.72 -18.60 -1.08
C LYS A 825 29.00 -18.61 -0.26
N LEU A 826 29.17 -17.57 0.54
CA LEU A 826 30.08 -17.58 1.68
C LEU A 826 29.48 -18.50 2.74
N ALA A 827 30.31 -19.37 3.29
CA ALA A 827 29.90 -20.39 4.24
C ALA A 827 30.82 -20.39 5.47
N ILE A 828 30.25 -20.58 6.66
CA ILE A 828 30.99 -20.89 7.88
C ILE A 828 30.39 -22.17 8.45
N HIS A 829 31.22 -23.18 8.66
CA HIS A 829 30.83 -24.47 9.22
C HIS A 829 31.33 -24.60 10.66
N LEU A 830 30.41 -24.88 11.58
CA LEU A 830 30.68 -24.99 13.01
C LEU A 830 30.18 -26.35 13.50
N PRO A 831 31.07 -27.37 13.57
CA PRO A 831 30.69 -28.67 14.07
C PRO A 831 30.54 -28.66 15.59
N ALA A 832 29.60 -29.47 16.11
CA ALA A 832 29.41 -29.74 17.53
C ALA A 832 29.14 -28.50 18.42
N VAL A 833 28.31 -27.58 17.93
CA VAL A 833 27.88 -26.39 18.68
C VAL A 833 26.94 -26.78 19.83
N THR A 834 27.29 -26.37 21.05
CA THR A 834 26.39 -26.40 22.23
C THR A 834 26.12 -25.00 22.76
N ASN A 835 27.13 -24.12 22.70
CA ASN A 835 27.03 -22.69 22.95
C ASN A 835 28.06 -21.98 22.09
N ARG A 836 27.61 -21.10 21.19
CA ARG A 836 28.50 -20.39 20.26
C ARG A 836 27.97 -19.01 19.94
N GLN A 837 28.88 -18.04 19.98
CA GLN A 837 28.69 -16.69 19.44
C GLN A 837 29.46 -16.57 18.12
N LEU A 838 28.73 -16.40 17.01
CA LEU A 838 29.30 -16.17 15.69
C LEU A 838 29.13 -14.70 15.32
N ALA A 839 30.21 -13.99 15.01
CA ALA A 839 30.15 -12.59 14.59
C ALA A 839 30.89 -12.38 13.26
N VAL A 840 30.22 -11.71 12.32
CA VAL A 840 30.70 -11.40 10.98
C VAL A 840 30.52 -9.91 10.72
N TRP A 841 31.59 -9.24 10.31
CA TRP A 841 31.61 -7.81 10.04
C TRP A 841 31.79 -7.56 8.54
N PHE A 842 30.84 -6.85 7.95
CA PHE A 842 30.86 -6.44 6.55
C PHE A 842 31.30 -4.97 6.49
N VAL A 843 32.41 -4.71 5.82
CA VAL A 843 32.97 -3.37 5.69
C VAL A 843 33.05 -3.01 4.22
N PRO A 844 32.23 -2.06 3.75
CA PRO A 844 32.38 -1.51 2.42
C PRO A 844 33.66 -0.68 2.35
N ILE A 845 34.54 -0.98 1.39
CA ILE A 845 35.87 -0.36 1.28
C ILE A 845 35.94 0.50 0.02
N GLU A 846 36.21 1.79 0.22
CA GLU A 846 36.53 2.73 -0.86
C GLU A 846 37.70 2.20 -1.71
N ALA A 847 37.63 2.41 -3.02
CA ALA A 847 38.69 2.01 -3.94
C ALA A 847 40.05 2.60 -3.49
N GLY A 848 41.08 1.74 -3.40
CA GLY A 848 42.42 2.14 -2.95
C GLY A 848 42.63 2.27 -1.43
N ARG A 849 41.58 2.11 -0.60
CA ARG A 849 41.73 2.01 0.87
C ARG A 849 42.04 0.59 1.34
N ASN A 850 42.66 0.48 2.51
CA ASN A 850 42.88 -0.80 3.18
C ASN A 850 41.72 -1.13 4.13
N ALA A 851 41.55 -2.41 4.45
CA ALA A 851 40.63 -2.85 5.48
C ALA A 851 40.99 -2.22 6.86
N PRO A 852 40.00 -1.99 7.74
CA PRO A 852 40.24 -1.47 9.08
C PRO A 852 41.16 -2.38 9.90
N LEU A 853 42.05 -1.76 10.67
CA LEU A 853 42.91 -2.48 11.63
C LEU A 853 42.22 -2.69 12.99
N THR A 854 41.25 -1.85 13.33
CA THR A 854 40.50 -1.94 14.59
C THR A 854 39.18 -2.67 14.34
N MET A 855 38.96 -3.75 15.09
CA MET A 855 37.74 -4.54 15.01
C MET A 855 36.70 -4.04 16.03
N PRO A 856 35.39 -4.13 15.73
CA PRO A 856 34.37 -3.85 16.72
C PRO A 856 34.42 -4.88 17.85
N GLN A 857 33.99 -4.48 19.04
CA GLN A 857 33.86 -5.40 20.16
C GLN A 857 32.66 -6.33 19.92
N VAL A 858 32.87 -7.61 20.19
CA VAL A 858 31.82 -8.62 20.18
C VAL A 858 31.33 -8.78 21.62
N GLU A 859 30.06 -8.51 21.86
CA GLU A 859 29.42 -8.62 23.17
C GLU A 859 28.06 -9.31 23.05
N SER A 860 27.45 -9.71 24.17
CA SER A 860 26.14 -10.36 24.09
C SER A 860 25.08 -9.45 23.42
N LEU A 861 24.26 -10.02 22.53
CA LEU A 861 23.10 -9.37 21.92
C LEU A 861 22.16 -8.79 22.98
N ALA A 862 22.06 -9.41 24.16
CA ALA A 862 21.27 -8.88 25.28
C ALA A 862 21.74 -7.48 25.72
N ARG A 863 23.01 -7.14 25.51
CA ARG A 863 23.64 -5.85 25.84
C ARG A 863 23.65 -4.85 24.70
N TRP A 864 23.40 -5.26 23.46
CA TRP A 864 23.36 -4.35 22.32
C TRP A 864 22.35 -3.23 22.53
N ARG A 865 22.84 -2.01 22.64
CA ARG A 865 22.04 -0.79 22.73
C ARG A 865 22.68 0.30 21.86
N LEU A 866 21.87 1.25 21.43
CA LEU A 866 22.34 2.55 20.93
C LEU A 866 22.20 3.57 22.07
N ASP A 867 23.17 4.46 22.19
CA ASP A 867 23.09 5.59 23.13
C ASP A 867 21.97 6.52 22.66
N ASP A 868 21.04 6.79 23.56
CA ASP A 868 19.77 7.45 23.25
C ASP A 868 19.98 8.96 23.21
N ASP A 869 20.39 9.49 22.06
CA ASP A 869 20.32 10.93 21.80
C ASP A 869 19.61 11.19 20.46
N ARG A 870 18.28 11.12 20.54
CA ARG A 870 17.27 11.75 19.67
C ARG A 870 17.30 11.34 18.20
N ARG A 871 16.33 10.51 17.82
CA ARG A 871 15.41 10.67 16.67
C ARG A 871 14.33 9.59 16.74
N VAL A 872 13.56 9.66 17.82
CA VAL A 872 12.23 9.08 17.81
C VAL A 872 11.42 9.98 16.88
N TRP A 873 11.08 9.48 15.69
CA TRP A 873 10.11 10.15 14.84
C TRP A 873 8.76 10.12 15.57
N LEU A 874 8.12 11.28 15.68
CA LEU A 874 6.89 11.54 16.44
C LEU A 874 5.64 10.76 15.96
N GLY A 875 5.82 9.70 15.17
CA GLY A 875 4.77 8.72 14.85
C GLY A 875 4.97 7.34 15.53
N ASP A 876 6.10 7.10 16.22
CA ASP A 876 6.46 5.75 16.72
C ASP A 876 6.66 5.65 18.24
N ILE A 877 6.36 6.68 19.04
CA ILE A 877 6.28 6.55 20.51
C ILE A 877 5.16 7.42 21.06
N ASP A 878 4.10 6.77 21.52
CA ASP A 878 3.46 7.16 22.77
C ASP A 878 3.72 6.07 23.81
N GLY A 879 4.51 6.44 24.82
CA GLY A 879 4.65 5.69 26.07
C GLY A 879 6.02 5.10 26.35
N PHE A 880 6.90 5.86 27.02
CA PHE A 880 7.34 5.49 28.37
C PHE A 880 7.84 6.72 29.15
N VAL A 881 7.46 6.72 30.42
CA VAL A 881 7.52 7.81 31.40
C VAL A 881 8.96 8.16 31.79
N SER A 882 9.32 9.45 31.73
CA SER A 882 10.41 9.97 32.53
C SER A 882 9.88 10.32 33.92
N GLY A 883 10.35 9.58 34.91
CA GLY A 883 10.18 9.89 36.31
C GLY A 883 11.34 9.27 37.04
N HIS A 884 12.31 10.08 37.45
CA HIS A 884 12.61 10.34 38.85
C HIS A 884 13.75 11.36 38.94
N SER A 885 13.60 12.22 39.94
CA SER A 885 14.65 13.02 40.59
C SER A 885 15.86 12.19 41.00
#